data_AF-A0A8T4LBI7-F1
#
_entry.id   AF-A0A8T4LBI7-F1
#
_cell.length_a   1.000
_cell.length_b   1.000
_cell.length_c   1.000
_cell.angle_alpha   90.00
_cell.angle_beta   90.00
_cell.angle_gamma   90.00
#
_symmetry.space_group_name_H-M   'P 1'
#
loop_
_entity.id
_entity.type
_entity.pdbx_description
1 polymer ?
#
loop_
_entity_poly.entity_id
_entity_poly.type
_entity_poly.pdbx_seq_one_letter_code
_entity_poly.pdbx_strand_id
1 'polypeptide(L)'
;MTSKDVKDILKKHGARIEEQIKETNFDKTNYSREYVQFKEEMSPEFSRYEKLCNSLGNFIRLKVADKDKKKIERDLEIAHLGVEAGQALTLSIMAFLGVLFFGLLLSIAFTLLSEDGNFPYLFFFLMVILSIFSFYFIQGYPSRLAAKWRLKASSQMVPAILYVVIYMRHTPNLEKAISFASQHLQYPLSLDFKKIFYDVSIGKFSTIKESLDNYLTIWEDYSTEFIEAFHLIESSLYEPDNGRRINTLEKALEVILDGVYDKMLKFSHNVRSPLTNIYMLGVVLPTLGLALLPLVSAMIGEYIKWIHVFILFNLIIPFLVFYLTDKILLLRPGGYGEASLLERNRLYPQYKSNKYYLTAFLICLPFFILGSLPLIFQYTAIPEMLDLQRDYTFSEIGWSFFGDEKIFDFKQSDSGITGPFGIGALFLSMFFPLGFALFFSLVYKSKTHDLMVEREKTHQLESEFNNSLFLLGNRIGDGLPPELVFGRVANSSKGLITEDFFRKVNYNIQQMGMGVEKAIFDPRNGVLVDYPSDLIATSMRVLVESAKKGLKIAAISLMSISTYVKNIQKINYRLRDLLAEIVSDMKSNMTFLAPLLSGIVVGLAAMITGILNKLDLNELSAGSGGVMNFATILTIFDLTNMIPPYYLQISIGIYLIQIIFILTGTLVTVDSGEDKLEKTNKT
;
A
#
# COMPACT_ATOMS: atom_id res chain seq x y z
N MET A 1 38.92 -7.61 62.30
CA MET A 1 40.04 -6.68 62.57
C MET A 1 39.79 -5.41 61.77
N THR A 2 40.04 -4.24 62.38
CA THR A 2 40.00 -2.84 61.89
C THR A 2 39.29 -2.50 60.56
N SER A 3 38.45 -1.45 60.52
CA SER A 3 37.60 -1.10 59.34
C SER A 3 38.36 -0.82 58.03
N LYS A 4 39.68 -0.58 58.10
CA LYS A 4 40.58 -0.56 56.93
C LYS A 4 40.77 -1.94 56.30
N ASP A 5 40.88 -3.00 57.11
CA ASP A 5 41.05 -4.38 56.62
C ASP A 5 39.79 -4.88 55.91
N VAL A 6 38.60 -4.48 56.36
CA VAL A 6 37.33 -4.87 55.72
C VAL A 6 37.20 -4.22 54.33
N LYS A 7 37.63 -2.96 54.19
CA LYS A 7 37.64 -2.29 52.88
C LYS A 7 38.66 -2.90 51.93
N ASP A 8 39.85 -3.28 52.42
CA ASP A 8 40.85 -3.93 51.57
C ASP A 8 40.45 -5.35 51.18
N ILE A 9 39.78 -6.09 52.07
CA ILE A 9 39.18 -7.40 51.75
C ILE A 9 38.08 -7.24 50.71
N LEU A 10 37.15 -6.29 50.88
CA LEU A 10 36.09 -6.01 49.90
C LEU A 10 36.64 -5.54 48.56
N LYS A 11 37.71 -4.75 48.55
CA LYS A 11 38.38 -4.30 47.32
C LYS A 11 39.11 -5.45 46.62
N LYS A 12 39.71 -6.36 47.39
CA LYS A 12 40.40 -7.57 46.86
C LYS A 12 39.40 -8.62 46.35
N HIS A 13 38.25 -8.76 47.00
CA HIS A 13 37.14 -9.59 46.51
C HIS A 13 36.41 -8.96 45.32
N GLY A 14 36.20 -7.64 45.34
CA GLY A 14 35.65 -6.88 44.21
C GLY A 14 36.54 -6.97 42.98
N ALA A 15 37.86 -6.80 43.14
CA ALA A 15 38.84 -6.96 42.06
C ALA A 15 38.88 -8.40 41.53
N ARG A 16 38.77 -9.42 42.40
CA ARG A 16 38.66 -10.84 41.96
C ARG A 16 37.37 -11.12 41.19
N ILE A 17 36.25 -10.53 41.60
CA ILE A 17 34.97 -10.65 40.88
C ILE A 17 35.05 -9.91 39.54
N GLU A 18 35.70 -8.74 39.49
CA GLU A 18 35.90 -7.96 38.28
C GLU A 18 36.89 -8.63 37.30
N GLU A 19 37.90 -9.33 37.83
CA GLU A 19 38.85 -10.15 37.08
C GLU A 19 38.18 -11.45 36.58
N GLN A 20 37.33 -12.09 37.38
CA GLN A 20 36.47 -13.19 36.93
C GLN A 20 35.43 -12.74 35.89
N ILE A 21 34.87 -11.53 35.99
CA ILE A 21 33.94 -10.96 34.99
C ILE A 21 34.70 -10.60 33.69
N LYS A 22 35.98 -10.19 33.76
CA LYS A 22 36.84 -9.94 32.59
C LYS A 22 37.37 -11.22 31.95
N GLU A 23 37.68 -12.26 32.73
CA GLU A 23 38.10 -13.57 32.22
C GLU A 23 36.92 -14.40 31.69
N THR A 24 35.70 -14.13 32.19
CA THR A 24 34.47 -14.60 31.56
C THR A 24 34.26 -13.78 30.28
N ASN A 25 34.91 -14.20 29.19
CA ASN A 25 34.65 -13.70 27.84
C ASN A 25 33.14 -13.73 27.56
N PHE A 26 32.46 -12.60 27.79
CA PHE A 26 31.07 -12.39 27.39
C PHE A 26 30.88 -12.43 25.85
N ASP A 27 32.00 -12.49 25.10
CA ASP A 27 32.04 -12.67 23.65
C ASP A 27 32.11 -14.13 23.18
N LYS A 28 32.03 -15.12 24.10
CA LYS A 28 31.99 -16.55 23.75
C LYS A 28 30.86 -17.33 24.42
N THR A 29 29.71 -16.71 24.63
CA THR A 29 28.47 -17.49 24.73
C THR A 29 28.13 -18.03 23.35
N ASN A 30 28.31 -19.34 23.17
CA ASN A 30 27.77 -20.11 22.05
C ASN A 30 26.24 -20.05 22.13
N TYR A 31 25.66 -18.93 21.76
CA TYR A 31 24.23 -18.85 21.45
C TYR A 31 23.94 -19.91 20.39
N SER A 32 22.82 -20.64 20.52
CA SER A 32 22.40 -21.54 19.45
C SER A 32 22.33 -20.73 18.16
N ARG A 33 22.67 -21.34 17.03
CA ARG A 33 22.63 -20.68 15.72
C ARG A 33 21.26 -20.02 15.46
N GLU A 34 20.21 -20.62 16.03
CA GLU A 34 18.83 -20.12 16.03
C GLU A 34 18.65 -18.83 16.86
N TYR A 35 19.35 -18.67 17.98
CA TYR A 35 19.30 -17.44 18.79
C TYR A 35 20.04 -16.28 18.11
N VAL A 36 21.18 -16.54 17.48
CA VAL A 36 21.90 -15.50 16.71
C VAL A 36 21.07 -15.09 15.48
N GLN A 37 20.51 -16.07 14.77
CA GLN A 37 19.59 -15.81 13.66
C GLN A 37 18.32 -15.10 14.13
N PHE A 38 17.77 -15.45 15.30
CA PHE A 38 16.65 -14.74 15.92
C PHE A 38 17.02 -13.29 16.27
N LYS A 39 18.22 -13.03 16.80
CA LYS A 39 18.71 -11.68 17.12
C LYS A 39 18.95 -10.86 15.86
N GLU A 40 19.42 -11.47 14.77
CA GLU A 40 19.53 -10.83 13.45
C GLU A 40 18.15 -10.59 12.81
N GLU A 41 17.20 -11.52 12.90
CA GLU A 41 15.81 -11.35 12.45
C GLU A 41 15.03 -10.33 13.30
N MET A 42 15.38 -10.19 14.58
CA MET A 42 14.87 -9.17 15.51
C MET A 42 15.65 -7.86 15.42
N SER A 43 16.76 -7.81 14.68
CA SER A 43 17.50 -6.56 14.49
C SER A 43 16.66 -5.67 13.57
N PRO A 44 16.15 -4.53 14.06
CA PRO A 44 15.25 -3.72 13.27
C PRO A 44 16.05 -3.15 12.10
N GLU A 45 15.74 -3.57 10.87
CA GLU A 45 16.00 -2.69 9.74
C GLU A 45 15.20 -1.42 10.00
N PHE A 46 15.87 -0.38 10.50
CA PHE A 46 15.19 0.84 10.91
C PHE A 46 14.26 1.31 9.79
N SER A 47 12.95 1.32 10.08
CA SER A 47 11.97 1.83 9.14
C SER A 47 12.36 3.27 8.79
N ARG A 48 12.08 3.73 7.56
CA ARG A 48 12.35 5.13 7.17
C ARG A 48 11.75 6.12 8.18
N TYR A 49 10.62 5.75 8.78
CA TYR A 49 9.99 6.50 9.87
C TYR A 49 10.83 6.55 11.14
N GLU A 50 11.39 5.42 11.60
CA GLU A 50 12.25 5.38 12.79
C GLU A 50 13.52 6.21 12.58
N LYS A 51 14.11 6.17 11.38
CA LYS A 51 15.27 7.03 11.05
C LYS A 51 14.93 8.51 11.18
N LEU A 52 13.76 8.93 10.68
CA LEU A 52 13.29 10.32 10.77
C LEU A 52 12.96 10.71 12.22
N CYS A 53 12.28 9.84 12.96
CA CYS A 53 11.97 10.05 14.39
C CYS A 53 13.24 10.15 15.24
N ASN A 54 14.24 9.30 15.02
CA ASN A 54 15.49 9.32 15.77
C ASN A 54 16.35 10.54 15.39
N SER A 55 16.40 10.89 14.11
CA SER A 55 17.15 12.06 13.63
C SER A 55 16.61 13.36 14.22
N LEU A 56 15.29 13.51 14.34
CA LEU A 56 14.67 14.74 14.82
C LEU A 56 14.42 14.73 16.33
N GLY A 57 14.12 13.56 16.90
CA GLY A 57 13.87 13.35 18.33
C GLY A 57 15.11 13.47 19.21
N ASN A 58 16.31 13.37 18.64
CA ASN A 58 17.56 13.67 19.35
C ASN A 58 17.79 15.18 19.56
N PHE A 59 17.15 16.05 18.76
CA PHE A 59 17.30 17.50 18.88
C PHE A 59 16.27 18.14 19.85
N ILE A 60 15.04 17.64 19.89
CA ILE A 60 13.95 18.23 20.68
C ILE A 60 13.13 17.11 21.34
N ARG A 61 13.02 17.13 22.68
CA ARG A 61 12.16 16.20 23.44
C ARG A 61 10.91 16.93 23.93
N LEU A 62 9.78 16.66 23.28
CA LEU A 62 8.49 17.21 23.68
C LEU A 62 7.77 16.29 24.67
N LYS A 63 7.18 16.87 25.72
CA LYS A 63 6.41 16.15 26.72
C LYS A 63 4.99 15.90 26.18
N VAL A 64 4.60 14.63 26.07
CA VAL A 64 3.27 14.19 25.62
C VAL A 64 2.31 14.14 26.82
N ALA A 65 1.03 14.47 26.62
CA ALA A 65 -0.01 14.29 27.63
C ALA A 65 -0.21 12.80 27.97
N ASP A 66 -0.46 12.46 29.23
CA ASP A 66 -0.44 11.07 29.71
C ASP A 66 -1.44 10.14 29.01
N LYS A 67 -2.58 10.67 28.55
CA LYS A 67 -3.60 9.91 27.80
C LYS A 67 -3.11 9.52 26.40
N ASP A 68 -2.49 10.46 25.69
CA ASP A 68 -1.98 10.23 24.33
C ASP A 68 -0.69 9.41 24.37
N LYS A 69 0.12 9.57 25.43
CA LYS A 69 1.34 8.79 25.66
C LYS A 69 1.03 7.29 25.73
N LYS A 70 0.08 6.86 26.57
CA LYS A 70 -0.30 5.43 26.69
C LYS A 70 -0.78 4.83 25.38
N LYS A 71 -1.57 5.60 24.61
CA LYS A 71 -2.09 5.14 23.31
C LYS A 71 -0.96 4.98 22.29
N ILE A 72 -0.09 5.99 22.18
CA ILE A 72 1.03 5.97 21.25
C ILE A 72 2.03 4.87 21.64
N GLU A 73 2.31 4.67 22.93
CA GLU A 73 3.17 3.58 23.42
C GLU A 73 2.60 2.20 23.06
N ARG A 74 1.30 1.96 23.28
CA ARG A 74 0.63 0.72 22.86
C ARG A 74 0.78 0.49 21.35
N ASP A 75 0.55 1.53 20.53
CA ASP A 75 0.69 1.43 19.07
C ASP A 75 2.15 1.17 18.65
N LEU A 76 3.12 1.79 19.31
CA LEU A 76 4.56 1.59 19.03
C LEU A 76 5.03 0.18 19.42
N GLU A 77 4.56 -0.36 20.54
CA GLU A 77 4.84 -1.73 20.97
C GLU A 77 4.27 -2.76 19.99
N ILE A 78 3.02 -2.58 19.55
CA ILE A 78 2.38 -3.45 18.53
C ILE A 78 3.16 -3.39 17.21
N ALA A 79 3.55 -2.19 16.79
CA ALA A 79 4.32 -1.99 15.56
C ALA A 79 5.80 -2.41 15.67
N HIS A 80 6.26 -2.83 16.86
CA HIS A 80 7.65 -3.18 17.16
C HIS A 80 8.64 -2.06 16.81
N LEU A 81 8.24 -0.80 17.04
CA LEU A 81 9.06 0.37 16.72
C LEU A 81 9.90 0.81 17.92
N GLY A 82 11.20 0.99 17.71
CA GLY A 82 12.16 1.42 18.74
C GLY A 82 12.17 2.94 18.96
N VAL A 83 11.01 3.57 19.08
CA VAL A 83 10.84 5.04 19.13
C VAL A 83 10.08 5.43 20.39
N GLU A 84 10.44 6.55 21.03
CA GLU A 84 9.66 7.08 22.15
C GLU A 84 8.44 7.89 21.68
N ALA A 85 7.33 7.86 22.43
CA ALA A 85 6.11 8.63 22.10
C ALA A 85 6.38 10.13 21.89
N GLY A 86 7.34 10.71 22.62
CA GLY A 86 7.77 12.10 22.46
C GLY A 86 8.46 12.39 21.12
N GLN A 87 9.21 11.42 20.57
CA GLN A 87 9.89 11.57 19.28
C GLN A 87 8.90 11.53 18.11
N ALA A 88 7.88 10.66 18.19
CA ALA A 88 6.79 10.61 17.20
C ALA A 88 5.99 11.92 17.15
N LEU A 89 5.67 12.50 18.32
CA LEU A 89 5.03 13.81 18.40
C LEU A 89 5.92 14.93 17.83
N THR A 90 7.21 14.89 18.15
CA THR A 90 8.20 15.88 17.65
C THR A 90 8.27 15.88 16.13
N LEU A 91 8.31 14.71 15.49
CA LEU A 91 8.27 14.60 14.03
C LEU A 91 7.00 15.25 13.43
N SER A 92 5.86 15.06 14.08
CA SER A 92 4.58 15.60 13.63
C SER A 92 4.57 17.13 13.67
N ILE A 93 5.09 17.71 14.76
CA ILE A 93 5.21 19.17 14.93
C ILE A 93 6.26 19.75 13.98
N MET A 94 7.39 19.08 13.79
CA MET A 94 8.43 19.55 12.86
C MET A 94 7.94 19.54 11.41
N ALA A 95 7.16 18.55 11.01
CA ALA A 95 6.56 18.53 9.68
C ALA A 95 5.51 19.64 9.50
N PHE A 96 4.71 19.91 10.52
CA PHE A 96 3.80 21.07 10.53
C PHE A 96 4.56 22.38 10.34
N LEU A 97 5.57 22.64 11.19
CA LEU A 97 6.38 23.85 11.13
C LEU A 97 7.16 23.95 9.82
N GLY A 98 7.67 22.83 9.30
CA GLY A 98 8.39 22.77 8.03
C GLY A 98 7.52 23.19 6.85
N VAL A 99 6.31 22.62 6.73
CA VAL A 99 5.37 22.99 5.66
C VAL A 99 4.87 24.42 5.83
N LEU A 100 4.61 24.86 7.06
CA LEU A 100 4.16 26.23 7.35
C LEU A 100 5.25 27.27 7.04
N PHE A 101 6.49 27.03 7.46
CA PHE A 101 7.60 27.93 7.20
C PHE A 101 7.98 27.96 5.71
N PHE A 102 7.93 26.80 5.05
CA PHE A 102 8.11 26.72 3.60
C PHE A 102 7.02 27.49 2.84
N GLY A 103 5.76 27.36 3.27
CA GLY A 103 4.64 28.14 2.74
C GLY A 103 4.82 29.65 2.96
N LEU A 104 5.26 30.06 4.16
CA LEU A 104 5.56 31.45 4.47
C LEU A 104 6.69 32.01 3.61
N LEU A 105 7.78 31.26 3.45
CA LEU A 105 8.94 31.67 2.65
C LEU A 105 8.55 31.82 1.18
N LEU A 106 7.77 30.89 0.62
CA LEU A 106 7.24 31.00 -0.74
C LEU A 106 6.33 32.22 -0.90
N SER A 107 5.44 32.48 0.07
CA SER A 107 4.59 33.68 0.02
C SER A 107 5.40 34.96 0.08
N ILE A 108 6.43 35.05 0.93
CA ILE A 108 7.33 36.20 1.02
C ILE A 108 8.14 36.36 -0.27
N ALA A 109 8.67 35.26 -0.82
CA ALA A 109 9.39 35.28 -2.09
C ALA A 109 8.49 35.78 -3.22
N PHE A 110 7.23 35.34 -3.25
CA PHE A 110 6.23 35.85 -4.19
C PHE A 110 6.01 37.36 -4.01
N THR A 111 5.92 37.87 -2.77
CA THR A 111 5.77 39.33 -2.55
C THR A 111 6.97 40.14 -3.01
N LEU A 112 8.18 39.60 -2.90
CA LEU A 112 9.41 40.29 -3.29
C LEU A 112 9.63 40.28 -4.81
N LEU A 113 9.12 39.24 -5.49
CA LEU A 113 9.24 39.08 -6.94
C LEU A 113 8.08 39.73 -7.72
N SER A 114 6.94 39.96 -7.07
CA SER A 114 5.77 40.58 -7.73
C SER A 114 5.87 42.09 -7.66
N GLU A 115 5.69 42.77 -8.80
CA GLU A 115 5.74 44.24 -8.89
C GLU A 115 4.69 44.93 -8.00
N ASP A 116 3.57 44.26 -7.71
CA ASP A 116 2.48 44.77 -6.87
C ASP A 116 2.75 44.73 -5.36
N GLY A 117 3.78 43.98 -4.90
CA GLY A 117 4.13 43.83 -3.48
C GLY A 117 3.06 43.16 -2.58
N ASN A 118 1.94 42.71 -3.14
CA ASN A 118 0.82 42.16 -2.38
C ASN A 118 1.08 40.73 -1.87
N PHE A 119 0.78 40.49 -0.59
CA PHE A 119 0.90 39.16 0.02
C PHE A 119 -0.16 38.19 -0.52
N PRO A 120 0.23 36.99 -1.00
CA PRO A 120 -0.70 36.03 -1.57
C PRO A 120 -1.44 35.28 -0.44
N TYR A 121 -2.42 35.94 0.18
CA TYR A 121 -3.16 35.44 1.34
C TYR A 121 -3.84 34.08 1.08
N LEU A 122 -4.46 33.90 -0.08
CA LEU A 122 -5.16 32.65 -0.41
C LEU A 122 -4.18 31.47 -0.53
N PHE A 123 -3.05 31.66 -1.22
CA PHE A 123 -1.98 30.66 -1.31
C PHE A 123 -1.43 30.30 0.08
N PHE A 124 -1.14 31.30 0.92
CA PHE A 124 -0.66 31.06 2.28
C PHE A 124 -1.70 30.28 3.10
N PHE A 125 -2.99 30.63 2.99
CA PHE A 125 -4.08 29.92 3.65
C PHE A 125 -4.18 28.44 3.22
N LEU A 126 -4.05 28.16 1.92
CA LEU A 126 -3.98 26.78 1.40
C LEU A 126 -2.78 26.01 1.96
N MET A 127 -1.62 26.66 2.09
CA MET A 127 -0.42 26.06 2.70
C MET A 127 -0.57 25.80 4.21
N VAL A 128 -1.30 26.66 4.93
CA VAL A 128 -1.66 26.42 6.35
C VAL A 128 -2.60 25.23 6.47
N ILE A 129 -3.58 25.09 5.58
CA ILE A 129 -4.43 23.89 5.54
C ILE A 129 -3.55 22.65 5.31
N LEU A 130 -2.65 22.69 4.33
CA LEU A 130 -1.73 21.58 4.05
C LEU A 130 -0.82 21.24 5.23
N SER A 131 -0.35 22.23 6.00
CA SER A 131 0.48 21.99 7.18
C SER A 131 -0.31 21.29 8.29
N ILE A 132 -1.54 21.72 8.57
CA ILE A 132 -2.45 21.08 9.54
C ILE A 132 -2.72 19.62 9.11
N PHE A 133 -2.96 19.37 7.83
CA PHE A 133 -3.13 18.01 7.32
C PHE A 133 -1.88 17.14 7.48
N SER A 134 -0.69 17.69 7.18
CA SER A 134 0.59 17.02 7.38
C SER A 134 0.80 16.59 8.84
N PHE A 135 0.44 17.46 9.79
CA PHE A 135 0.46 17.17 11.22
C PHE A 135 -0.39 15.94 11.57
N TYR A 136 -1.68 15.97 11.23
CA TYR A 136 -2.59 14.87 11.57
C TYR A 136 -2.20 13.56 10.89
N PHE A 137 -1.68 13.64 9.66
CA PHE A 137 -1.17 12.47 8.98
C PHE A 137 -0.01 11.86 9.76
N ILE A 138 1.05 12.61 10.06
CA ILE A 138 2.24 12.06 10.72
C ILE A 138 1.95 11.63 12.16
N GLN A 139 1.10 12.36 12.88
CA GLN A 139 0.67 11.99 14.23
C GLN A 139 -0.08 10.65 14.23
N GLY A 140 -0.93 10.41 13.22
CA GLY A 140 -1.63 9.15 13.05
C GLY A 140 -0.77 8.02 12.46
N TYR A 141 0.51 8.26 12.13
CA TYR A 141 1.35 7.27 11.45
C TYR A 141 1.67 6.02 12.30
N PRO A 142 2.01 6.11 13.61
CA PRO A 142 2.24 4.94 14.46
C PRO A 142 1.03 4.02 14.52
N SER A 143 -0.16 4.59 14.74
CA SER A 143 -1.42 3.83 14.80
C SER A 143 -1.71 3.09 13.49
N ARG A 144 -1.35 3.68 12.36
CA ARG A 144 -1.47 3.05 11.03
C ARG A 144 -0.46 1.93 10.83
N LEU A 145 0.77 2.08 11.30
CA LEU A 145 1.76 0.99 11.27
C LEU A 145 1.33 -0.17 12.16
N ALA A 146 0.86 0.11 13.37
CA ALA A 146 0.31 -0.89 14.29
C ALA A 146 -0.87 -1.63 13.65
N ALA A 147 -1.79 -0.89 13.02
CA ALA A 147 -2.92 -1.48 12.32
C ALA A 147 -2.48 -2.33 11.11
N LYS A 148 -1.52 -1.87 10.30
CA LYS A 148 -0.96 -2.68 9.19
C LYS A 148 -0.30 -3.95 9.69
N TRP A 149 0.47 -3.86 10.76
CA TRP A 149 1.09 -5.00 11.41
C TRP A 149 0.03 -5.99 11.89
N ARG A 150 -1.00 -5.50 12.58
CA ARG A 150 -2.13 -6.31 13.09
C ARG A 150 -2.89 -7.01 11.97
N LEU A 151 -3.14 -6.32 10.86
CA LEU A 151 -3.79 -6.89 9.69
C LEU A 151 -2.95 -8.02 9.07
N LYS A 152 -1.63 -7.81 8.98
CA LYS A 152 -0.71 -8.82 8.48
C LYS A 152 -0.65 -10.04 9.41
N ALA A 153 -0.58 -9.83 10.73
CA ALA A 153 -0.67 -10.89 11.72
C ALA A 153 -2.01 -11.64 11.67
N SER A 154 -3.14 -10.92 11.48
CA SER A 154 -4.47 -11.51 11.36
C SER A 154 -4.60 -12.49 10.19
N SER A 155 -3.93 -12.22 9.06
CA SER A 155 -3.89 -13.16 7.93
C SER A 155 -3.22 -14.50 8.27
N GLN A 156 -2.35 -14.52 9.29
CA GLN A 156 -1.58 -15.68 9.72
C GLN A 156 -2.22 -16.42 10.90
N MET A 157 -3.32 -15.92 11.47
CA MET A 157 -3.99 -16.53 12.62
C MET A 157 -4.53 -17.92 12.32
N VAL A 158 -5.22 -18.08 11.19
CA VAL A 158 -5.77 -19.40 10.85
C VAL A 158 -4.67 -20.42 10.55
N PRO A 159 -3.63 -20.10 9.73
CA PRO A 159 -2.46 -20.96 9.60
C PRO A 159 -1.79 -21.28 10.94
N ALA A 160 -1.70 -20.33 11.86
CA ALA A 160 -1.10 -20.55 13.18
C ALA A 160 -1.87 -21.59 13.98
N ILE A 161 -3.19 -21.43 14.10
CA ILE A 161 -4.07 -22.41 14.76
C ILE A 161 -3.98 -23.76 14.07
N LEU A 162 -4.00 -23.79 12.72
CA LEU A 162 -3.85 -25.01 11.95
C LEU A 162 -2.54 -25.75 12.28
N TYR A 163 -1.40 -25.05 12.34
CA TYR A 163 -0.11 -25.67 12.68
C TYR A 163 -0.06 -26.19 14.10
N VAL A 164 -0.54 -25.39 15.05
CA VAL A 164 -0.58 -25.81 16.45
C VAL A 164 -1.48 -27.03 16.60
N VAL A 165 -2.68 -27.02 16.00
CA VAL A 165 -3.64 -28.14 16.01
C VAL A 165 -3.05 -29.40 15.37
N ILE A 166 -2.43 -29.29 14.19
CA ILE A 166 -1.81 -30.44 13.50
C ILE A 166 -0.70 -31.05 14.37
N TYR A 167 0.14 -30.22 14.97
CA TYR A 167 1.22 -30.70 15.84
C TYR A 167 0.68 -31.36 17.12
N MET A 168 -0.30 -30.71 17.77
CA MET A 168 -0.93 -31.15 19.02
C MET A 168 -1.72 -32.44 18.87
N ARG A 169 -2.33 -32.67 17.69
CA ARG A 169 -3.08 -33.88 17.39
C ARG A 169 -2.22 -35.14 17.55
N HIS A 170 -0.94 -35.03 17.21
CA HIS A 170 0.04 -36.10 17.36
C HIS A 170 0.73 -36.08 18.73
N THR A 171 1.29 -34.94 19.10
CA THR A 171 2.12 -34.77 20.30
C THR A 171 1.47 -33.71 21.18
N PRO A 172 0.86 -34.09 22.32
CA PRO A 172 0.18 -33.16 23.22
C PRO A 172 1.20 -32.35 24.02
N ASN A 173 1.92 -31.47 23.33
CA ASN A 173 2.91 -30.58 23.90
C ASN A 173 2.78 -29.21 23.23
N LEU A 174 2.22 -28.26 23.97
CA LEU A 174 1.94 -26.91 23.50
C LEU A 174 3.23 -26.16 23.13
N GLU A 175 4.29 -26.30 23.91
CA GLU A 175 5.57 -25.62 23.67
C GLU A 175 6.17 -26.00 22.31
N LYS A 176 6.23 -27.31 22.02
CA LYS A 176 6.72 -27.79 20.74
C LYS A 176 5.79 -27.43 19.59
N ALA A 177 4.48 -27.36 19.84
CA ALA A 177 3.51 -26.94 18.83
C ALA A 177 3.68 -25.45 18.46
N ILE A 178 3.88 -24.57 19.44
CA ILE A 178 4.14 -23.15 19.22
C ILE A 178 5.51 -22.95 18.55
N SER A 179 6.52 -23.74 18.93
CA SER A 179 7.83 -23.74 18.28
C SER A 179 7.74 -24.15 16.80
N PHE A 180 6.97 -25.20 16.51
CA PHE A 180 6.70 -25.63 15.15
C PHE A 180 5.97 -24.55 14.34
N ALA A 181 4.96 -23.91 14.93
CA ALA A 181 4.26 -22.82 14.30
C ALA A 181 5.18 -21.62 14.04
N SER A 182 6.04 -21.24 14.99
CA SER A 182 6.95 -20.09 14.85
C SER A 182 7.99 -20.24 13.73
N GLN A 183 8.36 -21.48 13.38
CA GLN A 183 9.29 -21.79 12.29
C GLN A 183 8.62 -21.85 10.91
N HIS A 184 7.29 -21.92 10.85
CA HIS A 184 6.55 -22.13 9.60
C HIS A 184 5.55 -21.01 9.29
N LEU A 185 5.25 -20.16 10.26
CA LEU A 185 4.54 -18.91 10.03
C LEU A 185 5.44 -17.89 9.35
N GLN A 186 4.82 -16.96 8.64
CA GLN A 186 5.51 -15.82 8.07
C GLN A 186 5.66 -14.68 9.08
N TYR A 187 6.55 -13.74 8.79
CA TYR A 187 6.57 -12.45 9.47
C TYR A 187 5.21 -11.75 9.23
N PRO A 188 4.55 -11.19 10.25
CA PRO A 188 5.07 -10.86 11.58
C PRO A 188 4.77 -11.88 12.69
N LEU A 189 3.73 -12.71 12.54
CA LEU A 189 3.25 -13.59 13.62
C LEU A 189 4.31 -14.62 14.08
N SER A 190 5.18 -15.06 13.16
CA SER A 190 6.34 -15.90 13.50
C SER A 190 7.26 -15.24 14.54
N LEU A 191 7.49 -13.92 14.45
CA LEU A 191 8.31 -13.21 15.42
C LEU A 191 7.61 -13.11 16.77
N ASP A 192 6.30 -12.88 16.79
CA ASP A 192 5.55 -12.87 18.06
C ASP A 192 5.66 -14.20 18.76
N PHE A 193 5.51 -15.31 18.03
CA PHE A 193 5.62 -16.63 18.60
C PHE A 193 7.03 -16.92 19.09
N LYS A 194 8.08 -16.46 18.37
CA LYS A 194 9.46 -16.53 18.87
C LYS A 194 9.67 -15.64 20.11
N LYS A 195 9.02 -14.48 20.17
CA LYS A 195 9.07 -13.56 21.32
C LYS A 195 8.46 -14.18 22.58
N ILE A 196 7.46 -15.03 22.46
CA ILE A 196 6.93 -15.81 23.60
C ILE A 196 8.04 -16.65 24.25
N PHE A 197 8.88 -17.33 23.45
CA PHE A 197 10.03 -18.07 23.98
C PHE A 197 11.11 -17.12 24.53
N TYR A 198 11.33 -15.99 23.87
CA TYR A 198 12.30 -15.00 24.31
C TYR A 198 11.94 -14.41 25.68
N ASP A 199 10.69 -14.00 25.90
CA ASP A 199 10.21 -13.42 27.16
C ASP A 199 10.35 -14.42 28.33
N VAL A 200 10.19 -15.72 28.08
CA VAL A 200 10.49 -16.77 29.07
C VAL A 200 12.00 -16.89 29.31
N SER A 201 12.81 -16.87 28.25
CA SER A 201 14.28 -17.01 28.35
C SER A 201 14.96 -15.87 29.10
N ILE A 202 14.41 -14.65 29.05
CA ILE A 202 14.89 -13.49 29.81
C ILE A 202 14.32 -13.42 31.23
N GLY A 203 13.48 -14.38 31.61
CA GLY A 203 12.88 -14.47 32.94
C GLY A 203 11.72 -13.50 33.20
N LYS A 204 11.10 -12.95 32.15
CA LYS A 204 9.91 -12.08 32.29
C LYS A 204 8.66 -12.89 32.68
N PHE A 205 8.55 -14.12 32.18
CA PHE A 205 7.51 -15.09 32.53
C PHE A 205 8.12 -16.42 32.93
N SER A 206 7.42 -17.19 33.75
CA SER A 206 7.92 -18.46 34.28
C SER A 206 7.71 -19.62 33.31
N THR A 207 6.67 -19.54 32.47
CA THR A 207 6.29 -20.60 31.54
C THR A 207 5.89 -20.04 30.17
N ILE A 208 6.01 -20.86 29.13
CA ILE A 208 5.54 -20.51 27.78
C ILE A 208 4.03 -20.27 27.77
N LYS A 209 3.26 -21.02 28.57
CA LYS A 209 1.83 -20.82 28.73
C LYS A 209 1.52 -19.41 29.26
N GLU A 210 2.15 -19.01 30.35
CA GLU A 210 1.95 -17.67 30.95
C GLU A 210 2.33 -16.55 29.98
N SER A 211 3.43 -16.73 29.24
CA SER A 211 3.84 -15.77 28.21
C SER A 211 2.88 -15.73 27.01
N LEU A 212 2.29 -16.88 26.63
CA LEU A 212 1.28 -16.97 25.57
C LEU A 212 -0.01 -16.28 26.00
N ASP A 213 -0.51 -16.55 27.21
CA ASP A 213 -1.71 -15.92 27.76
C ASP A 213 -1.56 -14.40 27.76
N ASN A 214 -0.41 -13.88 28.21
CA ASN A 214 -0.13 -12.46 28.15
C ASN A 214 -0.13 -11.92 26.71
N TYR A 215 0.43 -12.65 25.74
CA TYR A 215 0.37 -12.27 24.34
C TYR A 215 -1.07 -12.26 23.80
N LEU A 216 -1.90 -13.22 24.18
CA LEU A 216 -3.30 -13.32 23.74
C LEU A 216 -4.15 -12.14 24.21
N THR A 217 -3.84 -11.51 25.36
CA THR A 217 -4.56 -10.30 25.83
C THR A 217 -4.47 -9.13 24.84
N ILE A 218 -3.40 -9.04 24.04
CA ILE A 218 -3.24 -8.00 23.01
C ILE A 218 -4.38 -8.08 21.97
N TRP A 219 -4.92 -9.29 21.77
CA TRP A 219 -5.93 -9.59 20.76
C TRP A 219 -7.37 -9.49 21.26
N GLU A 220 -7.61 -9.17 22.54
CA GLU A 220 -8.95 -9.14 23.14
C GLU A 220 -9.89 -8.18 22.40
N ASP A 221 -9.41 -6.98 22.08
CA ASP A 221 -10.15 -5.93 21.37
C ASP A 221 -10.37 -6.23 19.87
N TYR A 222 -9.72 -7.27 19.32
CA TYR A 222 -9.57 -7.45 17.88
C TYR A 222 -9.99 -8.82 17.36
N SER A 223 -9.75 -9.88 18.13
CA SER A 223 -9.98 -11.26 17.72
C SER A 223 -10.21 -12.20 18.90
N THR A 224 -11.40 -12.13 19.49
CA THR A 224 -11.86 -13.05 20.52
C THR A 224 -11.80 -14.51 20.05
N GLU A 225 -12.06 -14.77 18.77
CA GLU A 225 -12.09 -16.11 18.19
C GLU A 225 -10.69 -16.75 18.14
N PHE A 226 -9.64 -15.93 18.09
CA PHE A 226 -8.26 -16.41 18.15
C PHE A 226 -7.88 -16.82 19.57
N ILE A 227 -8.35 -16.07 20.56
CA ILE A 227 -8.16 -16.37 21.98
C ILE A 227 -8.93 -17.64 22.34
N GLU A 228 -10.20 -17.74 21.94
CA GLU A 228 -11.04 -18.93 22.14
C GLU A 228 -10.41 -20.18 21.50
N ALA A 229 -9.88 -20.06 20.29
CA ALA A 229 -9.17 -21.17 19.63
C ALA A 229 -7.95 -21.65 20.43
N PHE A 230 -7.15 -20.73 20.98
CA PHE A 230 -6.03 -21.11 21.85
C PHE A 230 -6.48 -21.73 23.17
N HIS A 231 -7.53 -21.20 23.81
CA HIS A 231 -8.07 -21.81 25.02
C HIS A 231 -8.64 -23.22 24.77
N LEU A 232 -9.22 -23.49 23.60
CA LEU A 232 -9.63 -24.83 23.19
C LEU A 232 -8.42 -25.76 22.96
N ILE A 233 -7.32 -25.25 22.39
CA ILE A 233 -6.08 -26.01 22.25
C ILE A 233 -5.51 -26.35 23.64
N GLU A 234 -5.52 -25.41 24.56
CA GLU A 234 -5.05 -25.62 25.93
C GLU A 234 -5.93 -26.60 26.70
N SER A 235 -7.26 -26.47 26.59
CA SER A 235 -8.19 -27.37 27.26
C SER A 235 -8.03 -28.82 26.78
N SER A 236 -7.63 -29.02 25.52
CA SER A 236 -7.32 -30.34 24.96
C SER A 236 -6.20 -31.08 25.71
N LEU A 237 -5.28 -30.39 26.39
CA LEU A 237 -4.24 -31.03 27.20
C LEU A 237 -4.78 -31.71 28.45
N TYR A 238 -5.97 -31.32 28.90
CA TYR A 238 -6.63 -31.84 30.10
C TYR A 238 -7.71 -32.88 29.76
N GLU A 239 -7.97 -33.13 28.48
CA GLU A 239 -8.94 -34.14 28.03
C GLU A 239 -8.36 -35.56 28.19
N PRO A 240 -9.01 -36.44 28.98
CA PRO A 240 -8.52 -37.79 29.21
C PRO A 240 -8.76 -38.73 28.02
N ASP A 241 -9.79 -38.46 27.22
CA ASP A 241 -10.11 -39.27 26.03
C ASP A 241 -9.44 -38.70 24.78
N ASN A 242 -8.69 -39.53 24.07
CA ASN A 242 -7.98 -39.14 22.84
C ASN A 242 -8.96 -38.70 21.73
N GLY A 243 -10.14 -39.30 21.65
CA GLY A 243 -11.17 -38.92 20.67
C GLY A 243 -11.70 -37.51 20.94
N ARG A 244 -12.12 -37.24 22.18
CA ARG A 244 -12.56 -35.92 22.63
C ARG A 244 -11.47 -34.87 22.45
N ARG A 245 -10.23 -35.18 22.82
CA ARG A 245 -9.08 -34.29 22.61
C ARG A 245 -8.97 -33.84 21.15
N ILE A 246 -9.03 -34.78 20.20
CA ILE A 246 -8.96 -34.48 18.77
C ILE A 246 -10.15 -33.62 18.33
N ASN A 247 -11.36 -33.93 18.81
CA ASN A 247 -12.55 -33.12 18.52
C ASN A 247 -12.43 -31.69 19.06
N THR A 248 -11.85 -31.50 20.26
CA THR A 248 -11.60 -30.16 20.83
C THR A 248 -10.59 -29.37 19.98
N LEU A 249 -9.53 -30.03 19.48
CA LEU A 249 -8.57 -29.42 18.56
C LEU A 249 -9.22 -29.07 17.21
N GLU A 250 -10.14 -29.89 16.71
CA GLU A 250 -10.91 -29.57 15.50
C GLU A 250 -11.87 -28.40 15.73
N LYS A 251 -12.50 -28.35 16.91
CA LYS A 251 -13.35 -27.22 17.28
C LYS A 251 -12.57 -25.92 17.35
N ALA A 252 -11.32 -25.94 17.84
CA ALA A 252 -10.45 -24.75 17.82
C ALA A 252 -10.22 -24.21 16.40
N LEU A 253 -10.01 -25.11 15.43
CA LEU A 253 -9.84 -24.74 14.02
C LEU A 253 -11.14 -24.20 13.39
N GLU A 254 -12.28 -24.80 13.74
CA GLU A 254 -13.60 -24.35 13.27
C GLU A 254 -13.94 -22.94 13.81
N VAL A 255 -13.72 -22.70 15.10
CA VAL A 255 -14.00 -21.40 15.76
C VAL A 255 -13.23 -20.26 15.10
N ILE A 256 -11.93 -20.44 14.82
CA ILE A 256 -11.15 -19.37 14.17
C ILE A 256 -11.58 -19.15 12.70
N LEU A 257 -11.98 -20.22 12.01
CA LEU A 257 -12.47 -20.15 10.63
C LEU A 257 -13.80 -19.39 10.53
N ASP A 258 -14.75 -19.74 11.39
CA ASP A 258 -16.06 -19.09 11.47
C ASP A 258 -15.91 -17.62 11.90
N GLY A 259 -15.01 -17.35 12.86
CA GLY A 259 -14.68 -16.00 13.29
C GLY A 259 -14.14 -15.11 12.15
N VAL A 260 -13.22 -15.65 11.34
CA VAL A 260 -12.70 -14.94 10.16
C VAL A 260 -13.80 -14.73 9.13
N TYR A 261 -14.65 -15.72 8.91
CA TYR A 261 -15.81 -15.60 8.00
C TYR A 261 -16.74 -14.46 8.41
N ASP A 262 -17.16 -14.44 9.66
CA ASP A 262 -18.08 -13.43 10.19
C ASP A 262 -17.48 -12.02 10.11
N LYS A 263 -16.18 -11.88 10.35
CA LYS A 263 -15.47 -10.61 10.18
C LYS A 263 -15.44 -10.18 8.73
N MET A 264 -15.15 -11.07 7.79
CA MET A 264 -15.16 -10.75 6.36
C MET A 264 -16.55 -10.33 5.88
N LEU A 265 -17.61 -10.99 6.36
CA LEU A 265 -18.99 -10.58 6.09
C LEU A 265 -19.30 -9.19 6.64
N LYS A 266 -19.00 -8.92 7.92
CA LYS A 266 -19.19 -7.61 8.54
C LYS A 266 -18.41 -6.51 7.80
N PHE A 267 -17.17 -6.79 7.40
CA PHE A 267 -16.36 -5.88 6.60
C PHE A 267 -17.03 -5.56 5.27
N SER A 268 -17.48 -6.57 4.53
CA SER A 268 -18.12 -6.37 3.23
C SER A 268 -19.35 -5.46 3.30
N HIS A 269 -20.15 -5.56 4.36
CA HIS A 269 -21.29 -4.66 4.57
C HIS A 269 -20.85 -3.24 4.96
N ASN A 270 -19.84 -3.12 5.82
CA ASN A 270 -19.39 -1.84 6.35
C ASN A 270 -18.53 -1.04 5.38
N VAL A 271 -17.91 -1.67 4.38
CA VAL A 271 -16.99 -0.99 3.46
C VAL A 271 -17.72 -0.20 2.37
N ARG A 272 -18.95 -0.57 2.03
CA ARG A 272 -19.73 0.02 0.93
C ARG A 272 -19.85 1.54 1.05
N SER A 273 -20.48 2.02 2.11
CA SER A 273 -20.73 3.46 2.30
C SER A 273 -19.43 4.29 2.39
N PRO A 274 -18.41 3.87 3.17
CA PRO A 274 -17.11 4.54 3.16
C PRO A 274 -16.46 4.63 1.79
N LEU A 275 -16.46 3.55 0.99
CA LEU A 275 -15.92 3.60 -0.38
C LEU A 275 -16.70 4.54 -1.29
N THR A 276 -18.03 4.54 -1.22
CA THR A 276 -18.87 5.51 -1.94
C THR A 276 -18.54 6.94 -1.53
N ASN A 277 -18.35 7.22 -0.24
CA ASN A 277 -18.00 8.56 0.24
C ASN A 277 -16.63 9.02 -0.28
N ILE A 278 -15.64 8.12 -0.32
CA ILE A 278 -14.33 8.43 -0.93
C ILE A 278 -14.47 8.74 -2.40
N TYR A 279 -15.25 7.96 -3.12
CA TYR A 279 -15.51 8.22 -4.53
C TYR A 279 -16.21 9.57 -4.74
N MET A 280 -17.25 9.87 -3.97
CA MET A 280 -17.97 11.15 -4.05
C MET A 280 -17.05 12.33 -3.76
N LEU A 281 -16.19 12.22 -2.76
CA LEU A 281 -15.24 13.26 -2.37
C LEU A 281 -14.07 13.39 -3.34
N GLY A 282 -13.59 12.27 -3.89
CA GLY A 282 -12.39 12.21 -4.72
C GLY A 282 -12.64 12.31 -6.22
N VAL A 283 -13.88 12.17 -6.68
CA VAL A 283 -14.22 12.25 -8.11
C VAL A 283 -15.36 13.22 -8.32
N VAL A 284 -16.54 12.93 -7.76
CA VAL A 284 -17.78 13.67 -8.12
C VAL A 284 -17.73 15.13 -7.68
N LEU A 285 -17.52 15.40 -6.39
CA LEU A 285 -17.52 16.77 -5.86
C LEU A 285 -16.44 17.64 -6.54
N PRO A 286 -15.19 17.16 -6.73
CA PRO A 286 -14.19 17.88 -7.49
C PRO A 286 -14.60 18.12 -8.93
N THR A 287 -15.15 17.14 -9.65
CA THR A 287 -15.63 17.35 -11.03
C THR A 287 -16.74 18.39 -11.14
N LEU A 288 -17.65 18.45 -10.16
CA LEU A 288 -18.67 19.51 -10.08
C LEU A 288 -18.03 20.88 -9.79
N GLY A 289 -17.07 20.94 -8.88
CA GLY A 289 -16.31 22.16 -8.58
C GLY A 289 -15.51 22.67 -9.79
N LEU A 290 -14.93 21.75 -10.57
CA LEU A 290 -14.22 22.07 -11.82
C LEU A 290 -15.14 22.75 -12.83
N ALA A 291 -16.41 22.34 -12.94
CA ALA A 291 -17.35 22.95 -13.89
C ALA A 291 -17.66 24.42 -13.58
N LEU A 292 -17.59 24.82 -12.31
CA LEU A 292 -17.84 26.20 -11.88
C LEU A 292 -16.58 27.08 -11.96
N LEU A 293 -15.40 26.47 -12.05
CA LEU A 293 -14.11 27.18 -11.95
C LEU A 293 -13.91 28.27 -13.02
N PRO A 294 -14.25 28.06 -14.31
CA PRO A 294 -14.13 29.10 -15.32
C PRO A 294 -14.98 30.34 -15.00
N LEU A 295 -16.21 30.12 -14.53
CA LEU A 295 -17.13 31.19 -14.14
C LEU A 295 -16.62 31.93 -12.90
N VAL A 296 -16.22 31.19 -11.86
CA VAL A 296 -15.69 31.74 -10.61
C VAL A 296 -14.40 32.51 -10.84
N SER A 297 -13.52 32.00 -11.70
CA SER A 297 -12.28 32.66 -12.06
C SER A 297 -12.54 33.95 -12.84
N ALA A 298 -13.51 33.97 -13.75
CA ALA A 298 -13.87 35.19 -14.45
C ALA A 298 -14.46 36.23 -13.50
N MET A 299 -15.36 35.83 -12.58
CA MET A 299 -16.06 36.77 -11.68
C MET A 299 -15.21 37.30 -10.51
N ILE A 300 -14.29 36.49 -9.99
CA ILE A 300 -13.49 36.80 -8.77
C ILE A 300 -12.01 37.05 -9.14
N GLY A 301 -11.67 36.97 -10.42
CA GLY A 301 -10.46 37.48 -11.10
C GLY A 301 -9.16 37.37 -10.31
N GLU A 302 -8.76 38.48 -9.68
CA GLU A 302 -7.45 38.62 -9.04
C GLU A 302 -7.19 37.66 -7.87
N TYR A 303 -8.24 37.17 -7.20
CA TYR A 303 -8.06 36.31 -6.03
C TYR A 303 -7.76 34.85 -6.38
N ILE A 304 -8.18 34.36 -7.57
CA ILE A 304 -8.10 32.93 -7.92
C ILE A 304 -7.23 32.72 -9.16
N LYS A 305 -5.93 32.60 -8.93
CA LYS A 305 -4.93 32.18 -9.94
C LYS A 305 -4.87 30.65 -10.11
N TRP A 306 -4.30 30.20 -11.23
CA TRP A 306 -4.14 28.77 -11.59
C TRP A 306 -3.38 27.95 -10.53
N ILE A 307 -2.44 28.58 -9.81
CA ILE A 307 -1.68 27.96 -8.71
C ILE A 307 -2.60 27.46 -7.57
N HIS A 308 -3.69 28.19 -7.28
CA HIS A 308 -4.64 27.79 -6.23
C HIS A 308 -5.42 26.54 -6.64
N VAL A 309 -5.83 26.47 -7.91
CA VAL A 309 -6.47 25.28 -8.49
C VAL A 309 -5.48 24.11 -8.46
N PHE A 310 -4.22 24.34 -8.84
CA PHE A 310 -3.20 23.31 -8.81
C PHE A 310 -3.01 22.74 -7.41
N ILE A 311 -2.87 23.56 -6.37
CA ILE A 311 -2.69 23.08 -4.99
C ILE A 311 -3.94 22.38 -4.46
N LEU A 312 -5.12 22.96 -4.68
CA LEU A 312 -6.37 22.40 -4.17
C LEU A 312 -6.63 21.01 -4.77
N PHE A 313 -6.52 20.89 -6.09
CA PHE A 313 -6.83 19.66 -6.80
C PHE A 313 -5.67 18.67 -6.85
N ASN A 314 -4.40 19.07 -6.93
CA ASN A 314 -3.27 18.12 -7.07
C ASN A 314 -2.55 17.79 -5.75
N LEU A 315 -2.82 18.53 -4.67
CA LEU A 315 -2.23 18.26 -3.36
C LEU A 315 -3.29 17.95 -2.31
N ILE A 316 -4.23 18.88 -2.06
CA ILE A 316 -5.15 18.76 -0.92
C ILE A 316 -6.15 17.63 -1.12
N ILE A 317 -6.91 17.65 -2.22
CA ILE A 317 -7.95 16.65 -2.48
C ILE A 317 -7.37 15.22 -2.57
N PRO A 318 -6.33 14.93 -3.38
CA PRO A 318 -5.77 13.58 -3.50
C PRO A 318 -5.19 13.09 -2.19
N PHE A 319 -4.56 13.98 -1.40
CA PHE A 319 -4.07 13.62 -0.08
C PHE A 319 -5.20 13.27 0.89
N LEU A 320 -6.30 14.03 0.88
CA LEU A 320 -7.48 13.73 1.69
C LEU A 320 -8.12 12.40 1.29
N VAL A 321 -8.27 12.15 -0.01
CA VAL A 321 -8.76 10.87 -0.56
C VAL A 321 -7.85 9.71 -0.14
N PHE A 322 -6.52 9.90 -0.23
CA PHE A 322 -5.53 8.92 0.20
C PHE A 322 -5.63 8.63 1.69
N TYR A 323 -5.77 9.66 2.54
CA TYR A 323 -5.90 9.50 3.99
C TYR A 323 -7.18 8.75 4.38
N LEU A 324 -8.31 9.07 3.76
CA LEU A 324 -9.56 8.36 3.99
C LEU A 324 -9.48 6.91 3.49
N THR A 325 -8.85 6.71 2.34
CA THR A 325 -8.64 5.38 1.74
C THR A 325 -7.85 4.50 2.69
N ASP A 326 -6.70 4.99 3.17
CA ASP A 326 -5.83 4.26 4.08
C ASP A 326 -6.61 3.81 5.32
N LYS A 327 -7.48 4.66 5.89
CA LYS A 327 -8.36 4.27 7.02
C LYS A 327 -9.33 3.14 6.70
N ILE A 328 -9.96 3.14 5.52
CA ILE A 328 -10.89 2.08 5.12
C ILE A 328 -10.15 0.77 4.92
N LEU A 329 -8.98 0.83 4.28
CA LEU A 329 -8.15 -0.36 4.04
C LEU A 329 -7.71 -1.02 5.35
N LEU A 330 -7.54 -0.24 6.43
CA LEU A 330 -7.22 -0.76 7.76
C LEU A 330 -8.37 -1.57 8.41
N LEU A 331 -9.56 -1.58 7.82
CA LEU A 331 -10.72 -2.33 8.32
C LEU A 331 -10.83 -3.74 7.72
N ARG A 332 -10.06 -4.09 6.67
CA ARG A 332 -10.15 -5.38 5.97
C ARG A 332 -9.61 -6.53 6.85
N PRO A 333 -10.45 -7.47 7.33
CA PRO A 333 -10.02 -8.55 8.22
C PRO A 333 -9.47 -9.72 7.41
N GLY A 334 -8.24 -10.14 7.70
CA GLY A 334 -7.60 -11.25 7.00
C GLY A 334 -7.32 -10.95 5.51
N GLY A 335 -6.15 -11.36 5.04
CA GLY A 335 -5.76 -11.19 3.64
C GLY A 335 -4.74 -10.07 3.49
N TYR A 336 -3.51 -10.43 3.79
CA TYR A 336 -2.38 -9.78 3.17
C TYR A 336 -2.10 -10.52 1.86
N GLY A 337 -1.85 -9.79 0.78
CA GLY A 337 -1.43 -10.42 -0.47
C GLY A 337 -0.13 -11.19 -0.25
N GLU A 338 0.12 -12.19 -1.08
CA GLU A 338 1.31 -13.08 -1.10
C GLU A 338 2.61 -12.34 -1.48
N ALA A 339 2.77 -11.09 -1.04
CA ALA A 339 3.87 -10.22 -1.45
C ALA A 339 5.24 -10.78 -1.03
N SER A 340 5.30 -11.65 -0.03
CA SER A 340 6.51 -12.34 0.43
C SER A 340 7.04 -13.39 -0.56
N LEU A 341 6.20 -13.87 -1.47
CA LEU A 341 6.56 -14.92 -2.43
C LEU A 341 7.08 -14.38 -3.77
N LEU A 342 6.81 -13.11 -4.08
CA LEU A 342 7.31 -12.42 -5.27
C LEU A 342 8.84 -12.47 -5.38
N GLU A 343 9.52 -12.30 -4.25
CA GLU A 343 10.99 -12.25 -4.19
C GLU A 343 11.65 -13.60 -4.50
N ARG A 344 10.90 -14.70 -4.38
CA ARG A 344 11.36 -16.05 -4.70
C ARG A 344 11.27 -16.38 -6.20
N ASN A 345 10.52 -15.58 -6.96
CA ASN A 345 10.35 -15.81 -8.40
C ASN A 345 11.63 -15.43 -9.16
N ARG A 346 12.06 -16.30 -10.09
CA ARG A 346 13.24 -16.08 -10.96
C ARG A 346 13.15 -14.78 -11.78
N LEU A 347 11.95 -14.29 -12.07
CA LEU A 347 11.71 -13.07 -12.84
C LEU A 347 11.73 -11.79 -11.99
N TYR A 348 11.83 -11.89 -10.66
CA TYR A 348 11.87 -10.73 -9.76
C TYR A 348 12.96 -9.67 -10.08
N PRO A 349 14.18 -10.03 -10.55
CA PRO A 349 15.18 -9.05 -10.95
C PRO A 349 14.73 -8.15 -12.10
N GLN A 350 13.86 -8.66 -13.00
CA GLN A 350 13.33 -7.87 -14.11
C GLN A 350 12.38 -6.78 -13.59
N TYR A 351 11.52 -7.10 -12.63
CA TYR A 351 10.62 -6.14 -11.98
C TYR A 351 11.37 -4.98 -11.29
N LYS A 352 12.51 -5.27 -10.64
CA LYS A 352 13.35 -4.26 -9.97
C LYS A 352 14.15 -3.39 -10.95
N SER A 353 14.29 -3.79 -12.22
CA SER A 353 15.08 -3.05 -13.19
C SER A 353 14.54 -1.63 -13.44
N ASN A 354 15.43 -0.64 -13.41
CA ASN A 354 15.10 0.75 -13.74
C ASN A 354 15.13 1.04 -15.24
N LYS A 355 15.57 0.07 -16.08
CA LYS A 355 15.66 0.24 -17.54
C LYS A 355 14.32 0.65 -18.16
N TYR A 356 13.22 0.07 -17.66
CA TYR A 356 11.88 0.36 -18.16
C TYR A 356 11.45 1.83 -17.96
N TYR A 357 11.91 2.48 -16.88
CA TYR A 357 11.65 3.90 -16.67
C TYR A 357 12.38 4.75 -17.70
N LEU A 358 13.63 4.41 -18.02
CA LEU A 358 14.41 5.15 -19.01
C LEU A 358 13.83 4.98 -20.42
N THR A 359 13.47 3.75 -20.81
CA THR A 359 12.87 3.49 -22.13
C THR A 359 11.51 4.18 -22.28
N ALA A 360 10.66 4.14 -21.24
CA ALA A 360 9.39 4.83 -21.26
C ALA A 360 9.58 6.36 -21.29
N PHE A 361 10.54 6.89 -20.53
CA PHE A 361 10.84 8.32 -20.55
C PHE A 361 11.26 8.78 -21.94
N LEU A 362 12.13 8.05 -22.64
CA LEU A 362 12.55 8.38 -24.00
C LEU A 362 11.39 8.35 -25.01
N ILE A 363 10.46 7.41 -24.87
CA ILE A 363 9.25 7.33 -25.71
C ILE A 363 8.27 8.47 -25.41
N CYS A 364 8.17 8.89 -24.14
CA CYS A 364 7.24 9.93 -23.70
C CYS A 364 7.79 11.35 -23.83
N LEU A 365 9.12 11.51 -23.95
CA LEU A 365 9.79 12.81 -24.06
C LEU A 365 9.25 13.69 -25.20
N PRO A 366 8.96 13.18 -26.42
CA PRO A 366 8.34 13.97 -27.48
C PRO A 366 6.98 14.57 -27.06
N PHE A 367 6.17 13.84 -26.29
CA PHE A 367 4.87 14.33 -25.83
C PHE A 367 5.02 15.47 -24.81
N PHE A 368 5.98 15.38 -23.90
CA PHE A 368 6.28 16.47 -22.97
C PHE A 368 6.81 17.70 -23.69
N ILE A 369 7.68 17.52 -24.69
CA ILE A 369 8.20 18.61 -25.51
C ILE A 369 7.05 19.30 -26.25
N LEU A 370 6.20 18.54 -26.94
CA LEU A 370 5.02 19.05 -27.65
C LEU A 370 4.09 19.81 -26.70
N GLY A 371 3.82 19.27 -25.51
CA GLY A 371 3.00 19.94 -24.51
C GLY A 371 3.59 21.26 -24.02
N SER A 372 4.91 21.31 -23.82
CA SER A 372 5.62 22.49 -23.33
C SER A 372 5.89 23.56 -24.38
N LEU A 373 5.58 23.28 -25.66
CA LEU A 373 5.93 24.14 -26.80
C LEU A 373 5.41 25.59 -26.66
N PRO A 374 4.18 25.87 -26.20
CA PRO A 374 3.72 27.24 -25.96
C PRO A 374 4.57 28.00 -24.93
N LEU A 375 5.04 27.32 -23.89
CA LEU A 375 5.89 27.91 -22.85
C LEU A 375 7.32 28.10 -23.35
N ILE A 376 7.84 27.15 -24.13
CA ILE A 376 9.18 27.25 -24.72
C ILE A 376 9.25 28.46 -25.65
N PHE A 377 8.26 28.65 -26.52
CA PHE A 377 8.26 29.74 -27.49
C PHE A 377 8.12 31.13 -26.83
N GLN A 378 7.45 31.21 -25.69
CA GLN A 378 7.25 32.50 -25.01
C GLN A 378 8.39 32.87 -24.05
N TYR A 379 8.91 31.91 -23.27
CA TYR A 379 9.84 32.17 -22.16
C TYR A 379 11.31 31.85 -22.48
N THR A 380 11.61 31.24 -23.62
CA THR A 380 13.00 30.93 -24.01
C THR A 380 13.42 31.72 -25.25
N ALA A 381 14.73 31.98 -25.40
CA ALA A 381 15.29 32.64 -26.57
C ALA A 381 15.38 31.72 -27.81
N ILE A 382 14.85 30.49 -27.74
CA ILE A 382 14.94 29.49 -28.81
C ILE A 382 14.29 29.98 -30.12
N PRO A 383 13.12 30.66 -30.12
CA PRO A 383 12.55 31.20 -31.35
C PRO A 383 13.43 32.26 -31.99
N GLU A 384 14.04 33.13 -31.19
CA GLU A 384 14.96 34.17 -31.69
C GLU A 384 16.26 33.58 -32.24
N MET A 385 16.76 32.49 -31.66
CA MET A 385 17.93 31.77 -32.17
C MET A 385 17.66 31.03 -33.49
N LEU A 386 16.39 30.74 -33.80
CA LEU A 386 15.97 29.99 -34.99
C LEU A 386 15.30 30.89 -36.06
N ASP A 387 15.29 32.21 -35.86
CA ASP A 387 14.59 33.19 -36.71
C ASP A 387 13.07 32.92 -36.86
N LEU A 388 12.46 32.39 -35.80
CA LEU A 388 11.03 32.07 -35.72
C LEU A 388 10.27 33.15 -34.95
N GLN A 389 9.03 33.43 -35.37
CA GLN A 389 8.15 34.33 -34.63
C GLN A 389 7.68 33.66 -33.32
N ARG A 390 7.49 34.48 -32.28
CA ARG A 390 7.08 34.00 -30.94
C ARG A 390 5.66 33.43 -30.90
N ASP A 391 4.78 33.90 -31.78
CA ASP A 391 3.42 33.37 -31.96
C ASP A 391 3.03 33.50 -33.44
N TYR A 392 2.45 32.45 -34.00
CA TYR A 392 1.98 32.39 -35.39
C TYR A 392 0.46 32.44 -35.41
N THR A 393 -0.14 32.96 -36.47
CA THR A 393 -1.59 32.84 -36.70
C THR A 393 -1.91 31.51 -37.38
N PHE A 394 -3.14 31.01 -37.19
CA PHE A 394 -3.59 29.79 -37.89
C PHE A 394 -3.60 29.95 -39.41
N SER A 395 -3.79 31.16 -39.92
CA SER A 395 -3.72 31.50 -41.35
C SER A 395 -2.31 31.38 -41.92
N GLU A 396 -1.27 31.78 -41.16
CA GLU A 396 0.14 31.66 -41.55
C GLU A 396 0.64 30.20 -41.60
N ILE A 397 0.08 29.32 -40.76
CA ILE A 397 0.39 27.88 -40.76
C ILE A 397 -0.43 27.11 -41.82
N GLY A 398 -1.34 27.78 -42.53
CA GLY A 398 -2.13 27.21 -43.63
C GLY A 398 -3.44 26.53 -43.18
N TRP A 399 -3.89 26.78 -41.96
CA TRP A 399 -5.16 26.25 -41.41
C TRP A 399 -6.24 27.34 -41.45
N SER A 400 -6.79 27.59 -42.64
CA SER A 400 -7.80 28.64 -42.88
C SER A 400 -9.12 28.47 -42.12
N PHE A 401 -9.36 27.30 -41.51
CA PHE A 401 -10.57 27.02 -40.72
C PHE A 401 -10.64 27.81 -39.40
N PHE A 402 -9.50 28.16 -38.80
CA PHE A 402 -9.43 28.86 -37.52
C PHE A 402 -9.22 30.39 -37.65
N GLY A 403 -9.15 30.91 -38.88
CA GLY A 403 -9.00 32.35 -39.14
C GLY A 403 -7.64 32.93 -38.70
N ASP A 404 -7.62 34.22 -38.36
CA ASP A 404 -6.42 34.96 -37.90
C ASP A 404 -6.20 34.88 -36.38
N GLU A 405 -6.81 33.90 -35.70
CA GLU A 405 -6.53 33.67 -34.28
C GLU A 405 -5.07 33.24 -34.08
N LYS A 406 -4.43 33.77 -33.04
CA LYS A 406 -3.08 33.34 -32.64
C LYS A 406 -3.11 31.92 -32.06
N ILE A 407 -2.06 31.15 -32.31
CA ILE A 407 -1.99 29.75 -31.90
C ILE A 407 -1.81 29.60 -30.39
N PHE A 408 -0.97 30.44 -29.78
CA PHE A 408 -0.75 30.44 -28.33
C PHE A 408 -1.53 31.54 -27.62
N ASP A 409 -1.73 32.70 -28.23
CA ASP A 409 -2.52 33.82 -27.72
C ASP A 409 -2.11 34.20 -26.27
N PHE A 410 -0.89 34.73 -26.14
CA PHE A 410 -0.44 35.37 -24.91
C PHE A 410 -0.87 36.84 -24.90
N LYS A 411 -1.49 37.26 -23.79
CA LYS A 411 -1.90 38.63 -23.54
C LYS A 411 -0.86 39.34 -22.70
N GLN A 412 -0.62 40.61 -23.01
CA GLN A 412 0.28 41.47 -22.26
C GLN A 412 -0.58 42.43 -21.42
N SER A 413 -0.46 42.35 -20.10
CA SER A 413 -1.08 43.28 -19.15
C SER A 413 0.00 44.09 -18.43
N ASP A 414 -0.41 45.16 -17.73
CA ASP A 414 0.48 46.03 -16.97
C ASP A 414 1.28 45.29 -15.88
N SER A 415 0.82 44.10 -15.45
CA SER A 415 1.45 43.23 -14.44
C SER A 415 2.21 42.02 -15.01
N GLY A 416 2.36 41.91 -16.34
CA GLY A 416 3.13 40.87 -17.02
C GLY A 416 2.40 40.14 -18.15
N ILE A 417 3.03 39.09 -18.67
CA ILE A 417 2.50 38.26 -19.77
C ILE A 417 1.58 37.18 -19.18
N THR A 418 0.29 37.22 -19.51
CA THR A 418 -0.72 36.24 -19.09
C THR A 418 -1.19 35.39 -20.27
N GLY A 419 -1.19 34.07 -20.12
CA GLY A 419 -1.52 33.14 -21.19
C GLY A 419 -0.80 31.80 -21.01
N PRO A 420 -1.01 30.82 -21.90
CA PRO A 420 -1.65 30.94 -23.21
C PRO A 420 -3.17 30.68 -23.21
N PHE A 421 -3.93 31.48 -23.97
CA PHE A 421 -5.40 31.36 -24.12
C PHE A 421 -5.81 30.72 -25.45
N GLY A 422 -4.86 30.49 -26.36
CA GLY A 422 -5.13 29.99 -27.71
C GLY A 422 -5.64 28.55 -27.74
N ILE A 423 -6.49 28.26 -28.72
CA ILE A 423 -7.00 26.89 -28.99
C ILE A 423 -5.84 25.94 -29.32
N GLY A 424 -4.80 26.43 -30.00
CA GLY A 424 -3.61 25.65 -30.33
C GLY A 424 -2.82 25.23 -29.09
N ALA A 425 -2.63 26.16 -28.14
CA ALA A 425 -2.04 25.85 -26.85
C ALA A 425 -2.88 24.83 -26.06
N LEU A 426 -4.21 24.93 -26.08
CA LEU A 426 -5.10 23.96 -25.44
C LEU A 426 -4.87 22.53 -25.96
N PHE A 427 -4.85 22.35 -27.28
CA PHE A 427 -4.55 21.03 -27.88
C PHE A 427 -3.17 20.50 -27.47
N LEU A 428 -2.15 21.36 -27.47
CA LEU A 428 -0.81 20.97 -27.05
C LEU A 428 -0.77 20.56 -25.57
N SER A 429 -1.52 21.25 -24.71
CA SER A 429 -1.60 20.95 -23.28
C SER A 429 -2.10 19.52 -22.99
N MET A 430 -2.88 18.92 -23.89
CA MET A 430 -3.36 17.53 -23.76
C MET A 430 -2.21 16.51 -23.76
N PHE A 431 -1.09 16.84 -24.40
CA PHE A 431 0.07 15.94 -24.45
C PHE A 431 0.78 15.81 -23.09
N PHE A 432 0.59 16.74 -22.15
CA PHE A 432 1.12 16.60 -20.79
C PHE A 432 0.43 15.46 -20.01
N PRO A 433 -0.91 15.49 -19.79
CA PRO A 433 -1.60 14.37 -19.15
C PRO A 433 -1.42 13.06 -19.92
N LEU A 434 -1.47 13.09 -21.26
CA LEU A 434 -1.26 11.90 -22.09
C LEU A 434 0.16 11.33 -21.90
N GLY A 435 1.18 12.19 -21.88
CA GLY A 435 2.57 11.80 -21.64
C GLY A 435 2.76 11.15 -20.28
N PHE A 436 2.19 11.71 -19.22
CA PHE A 436 2.21 11.11 -17.88
C PHE A 436 1.49 9.75 -17.85
N ALA A 437 0.30 9.66 -18.44
CA ALA A 437 -0.47 8.42 -18.47
C ALA A 437 0.25 7.30 -19.24
N LEU A 438 0.78 7.61 -20.43
CA LEU A 438 1.55 6.66 -21.25
C LEU A 438 2.84 6.23 -20.55
N PHE A 439 3.53 7.16 -19.89
CA PHE A 439 4.76 6.86 -19.16
C PHE A 439 4.51 5.78 -18.11
N PHE A 440 3.52 5.97 -17.24
CA PHE A 440 3.23 4.99 -16.20
C PHE A 440 2.68 3.68 -16.77
N SER A 441 1.79 3.75 -17.77
CA SER A 441 1.20 2.56 -18.40
C SER A 441 2.27 1.65 -19.03
N LEU A 442 3.23 2.23 -19.78
CA LEU A 442 4.32 1.47 -20.41
C LEU A 442 5.26 0.86 -19.37
N VAL A 443 5.64 1.61 -18.34
CA VAL A 443 6.53 1.11 -17.28
C VAL A 443 5.87 -0.03 -16.52
N TYR A 444 4.63 0.15 -16.09
CA TYR A 444 3.94 -0.81 -15.24
C TYR A 444 3.65 -2.10 -16.00
N LYS A 445 3.09 -2.00 -17.21
CA LYS A 445 2.83 -3.17 -18.06
C LYS A 445 4.12 -3.97 -18.34
N SER A 446 5.21 -3.29 -18.69
CA SER A 446 6.47 -3.97 -19.01
C SER A 446 7.12 -4.63 -17.78
N LYS A 447 6.93 -4.07 -16.58
CA LYS A 447 7.46 -4.63 -15.33
C LYS A 447 6.66 -5.82 -14.81
N THR A 448 5.34 -5.84 -15.03
CA THR A 448 4.45 -6.79 -14.37
C THR A 448 4.01 -7.94 -15.25
N HIS A 449 4.05 -7.82 -16.58
CA HIS A 449 3.43 -8.79 -17.49
C HIS A 449 3.85 -10.24 -17.23
N ASP A 450 5.15 -10.55 -17.29
CA ASP A 450 5.65 -11.93 -17.17
C ASP A 450 5.43 -12.51 -15.77
N LEU A 451 5.59 -11.68 -14.73
CA LEU A 451 5.32 -12.08 -13.34
C LEU A 451 3.84 -12.36 -13.09
N MET A 452 2.94 -11.58 -13.71
CA MET A 452 1.51 -11.81 -13.59
C MET A 452 1.09 -13.11 -14.28
N VAL A 453 1.71 -13.47 -15.40
CA VAL A 453 1.45 -14.75 -16.08
C VAL A 453 1.85 -15.94 -15.20
N GLU A 454 3.03 -15.92 -14.59
CA GLU A 454 3.45 -16.98 -13.65
C GLU A 454 2.59 -17.02 -12.38
N ARG A 455 2.15 -15.85 -11.92
CA ARG A 455 1.28 -15.76 -10.75
C ARG A 455 -0.11 -16.30 -11.02
N GLU A 456 -0.69 -16.03 -12.18
CA GLU A 456 -1.98 -16.56 -12.58
C GLU A 456 -1.96 -18.09 -12.63
N LYS A 457 -0.87 -18.69 -13.14
CA LYS A 457 -0.67 -20.15 -13.08
C LYS A 457 -0.64 -20.66 -11.64
N THR A 458 -0.02 -19.92 -10.73
CA THR A 458 0.05 -20.28 -9.30
C THR A 458 -1.32 -20.17 -8.63
N HIS A 459 -2.09 -19.11 -8.89
CA HIS A 459 -3.47 -18.95 -8.39
C HIS A 459 -4.40 -20.05 -8.88
N GLN A 460 -4.29 -20.42 -10.15
CA GLN A 460 -5.04 -21.53 -10.71
C GLN A 460 -4.65 -22.85 -10.05
N LEU A 461 -3.35 -23.09 -9.84
CA LEU A 461 -2.88 -24.25 -9.09
C LEU A 461 -3.48 -24.26 -7.68
N GLU A 462 -3.48 -23.15 -6.93
CA GLU A 462 -4.10 -23.07 -5.60
C GLU A 462 -5.60 -23.34 -5.60
N SER A 463 -6.31 -22.83 -6.61
CA SER A 463 -7.75 -23.06 -6.79
C SER A 463 -8.05 -24.55 -6.91
N GLU A 464 -7.30 -25.24 -7.77
CA GLU A 464 -7.38 -26.68 -8.01
C GLU A 464 -6.79 -27.52 -6.87
N PHE A 465 -5.89 -26.95 -6.06
CA PHE A 465 -5.11 -27.67 -5.06
C PHE A 465 -5.97 -28.28 -3.97
N ASN A 466 -7.10 -27.65 -3.66
CA ASN A 466 -8.08 -28.16 -2.69
C ASN A 466 -8.51 -29.61 -3.00
N ASN A 467 -8.98 -29.84 -4.23
CA ASN A 467 -9.38 -31.17 -4.70
C ASN A 467 -8.19 -32.14 -4.70
N SER A 468 -7.00 -31.62 -5.01
CA SER A 468 -5.77 -32.41 -5.01
C SER A 468 -5.34 -32.88 -3.63
N LEU A 469 -5.49 -32.03 -2.59
CA LEU A 469 -5.23 -32.39 -1.20
C LEU A 469 -6.20 -33.45 -0.70
N PHE A 470 -7.47 -33.34 -1.08
CA PHE A 470 -8.48 -34.37 -0.80
C PHE A 470 -8.09 -35.72 -1.42
N LEU A 471 -7.68 -35.74 -2.69
CA LEU A 471 -7.24 -36.95 -3.38
C LEU A 471 -5.95 -37.52 -2.78
N LEU A 472 -4.95 -36.69 -2.52
CA LEU A 472 -3.73 -37.08 -1.81
C LEU A 472 -4.06 -37.71 -0.46
N GLY A 473 -4.92 -37.06 0.33
CA GLY A 473 -5.34 -37.52 1.64
C GLY A 473 -5.97 -38.90 1.58
N ASN A 474 -6.94 -39.12 0.69
CA ASN A 474 -7.57 -40.43 0.52
C ASN A 474 -6.58 -41.52 0.10
N ARG A 475 -5.71 -41.25 -0.88
CA ARG A 475 -4.73 -42.23 -1.37
C ARG A 475 -3.70 -42.62 -0.33
N ILE A 476 -3.22 -41.64 0.45
CA ILE A 476 -2.32 -41.90 1.57
C ILE A 476 -3.05 -42.66 2.68
N GLY A 477 -4.33 -42.34 2.91
CA GLY A 477 -5.21 -43.05 3.84
C GLY A 477 -5.42 -44.52 3.48
N ASP A 478 -5.47 -44.83 2.17
CA ASP A 478 -5.52 -46.19 1.62
C ASP A 478 -4.20 -46.98 1.83
N GLY A 479 -3.16 -46.35 2.39
CA GLY A 479 -1.87 -46.98 2.69
C GLY A 479 -0.82 -46.84 1.58
N LEU A 480 -1.05 -46.00 0.57
CA LEU A 480 -0.04 -45.75 -0.47
C LEU A 480 1.08 -44.83 0.08
N PRO A 481 2.37 -45.19 -0.12
CA PRO A 481 3.48 -44.33 0.25
C PRO A 481 3.43 -42.98 -0.49
N PRO A 482 3.74 -41.85 0.19
CA PRO A 482 3.68 -40.51 -0.41
C PRO A 482 4.44 -40.39 -1.73
N GLU A 483 5.56 -41.11 -1.86
CA GLU A 483 6.41 -41.16 -3.05
C GLU A 483 5.66 -41.62 -4.31
N LEU A 484 4.74 -42.58 -4.16
CA LEU A 484 3.97 -43.16 -5.26
C LEU A 484 2.65 -42.43 -5.51
N VAL A 485 2.16 -41.68 -4.52
CA VAL A 485 0.87 -41.02 -4.60
C VAL A 485 0.92 -39.85 -5.58
N PHE A 486 2.02 -39.10 -5.64
CA PHE A 486 2.15 -37.96 -6.57
C PHE A 486 1.92 -38.37 -8.03
N GLY A 487 2.49 -39.49 -8.48
CA GLY A 487 2.25 -40.00 -9.84
C GLY A 487 0.80 -40.44 -10.10
N ARG A 488 0.10 -41.00 -9.10
CA ARG A 488 -1.32 -41.37 -9.24
C ARG A 488 -2.24 -40.16 -9.26
N VAL A 489 -1.94 -39.15 -8.45
CA VAL A 489 -2.71 -37.90 -8.40
C VAL A 489 -2.52 -37.11 -9.70
N ALA A 490 -1.28 -37.01 -10.21
CA ALA A 490 -1.01 -36.40 -11.51
C ALA A 490 -1.83 -37.02 -12.65
N ASN A 491 -1.94 -38.36 -12.67
CA ASN A 491 -2.77 -39.07 -13.66
C ASN A 491 -4.28 -38.84 -13.48
N SER A 492 -4.71 -38.53 -12.26
CA SER A 492 -6.12 -38.27 -11.92
C SER A 492 -6.52 -36.81 -12.15
N SER A 493 -5.55 -35.90 -12.20
CA SER A 493 -5.72 -34.46 -12.42
C SER A 493 -5.38 -34.04 -13.86
N LYS A 494 -5.52 -34.95 -14.84
CA LYS A 494 -5.13 -34.70 -16.23
C LYS A 494 -5.81 -33.46 -16.82
N GLY A 495 -5.02 -32.60 -17.45
CA GLY A 495 -5.50 -31.35 -18.07
C GLY A 495 -5.62 -30.17 -17.11
N LEU A 496 -5.27 -30.34 -15.84
CA LEU A 496 -5.22 -29.29 -14.81
C LEU A 496 -3.78 -28.87 -14.54
N ILE A 497 -3.54 -27.69 -13.97
CA ILE A 497 -2.17 -27.23 -13.63
C ILE A 497 -1.58 -28.09 -12.51
N THR A 498 -2.44 -28.60 -11.62
CA THR A 498 -2.08 -29.62 -10.62
C THR A 498 -1.40 -30.86 -11.21
N GLU A 499 -1.71 -31.26 -12.46
CA GLU A 499 -0.97 -32.32 -13.16
C GLU A 499 0.52 -31.99 -13.26
N ASP A 500 0.87 -30.80 -13.77
CA ASP A 500 2.27 -30.45 -14.00
C ASP A 500 3.05 -30.39 -12.69
N PHE A 501 2.44 -29.81 -11.65
CA PHE A 501 3.00 -29.79 -10.30
C PHE A 501 3.34 -31.21 -9.80
N PHE A 502 2.35 -32.12 -9.75
CA PHE A 502 2.57 -33.46 -9.21
C PHE A 502 3.45 -34.33 -10.12
N ARG A 503 3.38 -34.13 -11.44
CA ARG A 503 4.24 -34.81 -12.40
C ARG A 503 5.69 -34.41 -12.22
N LYS A 504 5.99 -33.12 -12.00
CA LYS A 504 7.34 -32.64 -11.68
C LYS A 504 7.83 -33.19 -10.35
N VAL A 505 6.99 -33.23 -9.32
CA VAL A 505 7.35 -33.85 -8.02
C VAL A 505 7.71 -35.33 -8.23
N ASN A 506 6.86 -36.07 -8.96
CA ASN A 506 7.11 -37.47 -9.28
C ASN A 506 8.37 -37.68 -10.13
N TYR A 507 8.65 -36.78 -11.08
CA TYR A 507 9.87 -36.79 -11.89
C TYR A 507 11.12 -36.61 -11.02
N ASN A 508 11.13 -35.62 -10.12
CA ASN A 508 12.23 -35.38 -9.19
C ASN A 508 12.49 -36.59 -8.26
N ILE A 509 11.43 -37.27 -7.83
CA ILE A 509 11.54 -38.48 -7.00
C ILE A 509 12.10 -39.65 -7.82
N GLN A 510 11.49 -39.95 -8.98
CA GLN A 510 11.81 -41.16 -9.74
C GLN A 510 13.08 -41.06 -10.59
N GLN A 511 13.32 -39.91 -11.22
CA GLN A 511 14.42 -39.71 -12.17
C GLN A 511 15.66 -39.10 -11.52
N MET A 512 15.48 -38.21 -10.55
CA MET A 512 16.61 -37.56 -9.85
C MET A 512 16.95 -38.22 -8.50
N GLY A 513 16.19 -39.22 -8.06
CA GLY A 513 16.43 -39.94 -6.80
C GLY A 513 16.26 -39.07 -5.55
N MET A 514 15.49 -37.98 -5.63
CA MET A 514 15.25 -37.09 -4.50
C MET A 514 14.21 -37.69 -3.55
N GLY A 515 14.41 -37.53 -2.23
CA GLY A 515 13.35 -37.77 -1.25
C GLY A 515 12.22 -36.74 -1.40
N VAL A 516 11.01 -37.07 -0.93
CA VAL A 516 9.79 -36.23 -1.08
C VAL A 516 10.03 -34.77 -0.63
N GLU A 517 10.69 -34.59 0.51
CA GLU A 517 11.01 -33.25 1.04
C GLU A 517 11.90 -32.45 0.07
N LYS A 518 12.98 -33.04 -0.45
CA LYS A 518 13.87 -32.37 -1.41
C LYS A 518 13.19 -32.15 -2.76
N ALA A 519 12.41 -33.10 -3.25
CA ALA A 519 11.71 -32.98 -4.51
C ALA A 519 10.77 -31.77 -4.55
N ILE A 520 10.20 -31.38 -3.41
CA ILE A 520 9.26 -30.26 -3.28
C ILE A 520 9.99 -28.96 -2.89
N PHE A 521 10.88 -29.00 -1.90
CA PHE A 521 11.43 -27.80 -1.23
C PHE A 521 12.88 -27.43 -1.61
N ASP A 522 13.56 -28.19 -2.47
CA ASP A 522 14.94 -27.88 -2.82
C ASP A 522 15.07 -26.47 -3.45
N PRO A 523 15.98 -25.60 -2.99
CA PRO A 523 16.09 -24.22 -3.47
C PRO A 523 16.45 -24.05 -4.95
N ARG A 524 17.00 -25.09 -5.58
CA ARG A 524 17.43 -25.03 -6.99
C ARG A 524 16.49 -25.81 -7.90
N ASN A 525 16.12 -27.02 -7.47
CA ASN A 525 15.41 -27.99 -8.30
C ASN A 525 14.03 -28.40 -7.75
N GLY A 526 13.61 -27.85 -6.61
CA GLY A 526 12.31 -28.14 -6.02
C GLY A 526 11.17 -27.52 -6.82
N VAL A 527 10.02 -28.20 -6.85
CA VAL A 527 8.86 -27.76 -7.64
C VAL A 527 8.25 -26.44 -7.15
N LEU A 528 8.42 -26.09 -5.87
CA LEU A 528 7.97 -24.80 -5.33
C LEU A 528 8.72 -23.57 -5.87
N VAL A 529 9.87 -23.77 -6.54
CA VAL A 529 10.57 -22.68 -7.23
C VAL A 529 9.77 -22.20 -8.44
N ASP A 530 9.08 -23.12 -9.13
CA ASP A 530 8.22 -22.82 -10.27
C ASP A 530 6.84 -22.32 -9.81
N TYR A 531 6.35 -22.82 -8.67
CA TYR A 531 5.03 -22.48 -8.12
C TYR A 531 5.15 -21.92 -6.70
N PRO A 532 5.51 -20.64 -6.56
CA PRO A 532 5.68 -20.02 -5.26
C PRO A 532 4.30 -19.78 -4.63
N SER A 533 3.83 -20.73 -3.83
CA SER A 533 2.58 -20.64 -3.06
C SER A 533 2.79 -21.08 -1.61
N ASP A 534 2.29 -20.30 -0.67
CA ASP A 534 2.41 -20.57 0.75
C ASP A 534 1.46 -21.68 1.17
N LEU A 535 0.24 -21.66 0.63
CA LEU A 535 -0.74 -22.69 0.88
C LEU A 535 -0.20 -24.05 0.46
N ILE A 536 0.37 -24.14 -0.74
CA ILE A 536 0.94 -25.37 -1.29
C ILE A 536 2.16 -25.80 -0.49
N ALA A 537 3.11 -24.88 -0.27
CA ALA A 537 4.34 -25.17 0.49
C ALA A 537 4.01 -25.70 1.90
N THR A 538 3.07 -25.06 2.56
CA THR A 538 2.58 -25.44 3.88
C THR A 538 1.95 -26.82 3.86
N SER A 539 1.01 -27.05 2.95
CA SER A 539 0.27 -28.30 2.86
C SER A 539 1.20 -29.48 2.60
N MET A 540 2.18 -29.28 1.72
CA MET A 540 3.20 -30.29 1.43
C MET A 540 4.17 -30.50 2.61
N ARG A 541 4.45 -29.46 3.40
CA ARG A 541 5.32 -29.60 4.58
C ARG A 541 4.62 -30.39 5.68
N VAL A 542 3.34 -30.09 5.91
CA VAL A 542 2.48 -30.89 6.79
C VAL A 542 2.43 -32.34 6.32
N LEU A 543 2.28 -32.58 5.02
CA LEU A 543 2.31 -33.93 4.47
C LEU A 543 3.63 -34.64 4.83
N VAL A 544 4.78 -34.03 4.57
CA VAL A 544 6.09 -34.62 4.86
C VAL A 544 6.25 -34.92 6.36
N GLU A 545 5.91 -33.99 7.24
CA GLU A 545 6.05 -34.15 8.69
C GLU A 545 5.06 -35.16 9.27
N SER A 546 3.81 -35.15 8.81
CA SER A 546 2.80 -36.12 9.22
C SER A 546 3.11 -37.51 8.66
N ALA A 547 3.68 -37.62 7.45
CA ALA A 547 4.05 -38.90 6.85
C ALA A 547 5.19 -39.59 7.59
N LYS A 548 6.16 -38.83 8.13
CA LYS A 548 7.21 -39.35 9.04
C LYS A 548 6.62 -40.04 10.28
N LYS A 549 5.42 -39.65 10.69
CA LYS A 549 4.72 -40.15 11.88
C LYS A 549 3.66 -41.22 11.58
N GLY A 550 3.11 -41.23 10.36
CA GLY A 550 2.23 -42.30 9.87
C GLY A 550 1.28 -41.86 8.75
N LEU A 551 0.98 -42.76 7.82
CA LEU A 551 0.15 -42.47 6.63
C LEU A 551 -1.27 -42.03 6.99
N LYS A 552 -1.94 -42.70 7.94
CA LYS A 552 -3.30 -42.34 8.38
C LYS A 552 -3.36 -40.91 8.96
N ILE A 553 -2.28 -40.47 9.61
CA ILE A 553 -2.18 -39.12 10.19
C ILE A 553 -2.02 -38.09 9.08
N ALA A 554 -1.11 -38.34 8.13
CA ALA A 554 -0.94 -37.51 6.95
C ALA A 554 -2.24 -37.35 6.15
N ALA A 555 -3.00 -38.44 5.99
CA ALA A 555 -4.30 -38.43 5.33
C ALA A 555 -5.30 -37.48 6.00
N ILE A 556 -5.45 -37.59 7.33
CA ILE A 556 -6.35 -36.74 8.12
C ILE A 556 -5.90 -35.28 8.06
N SER A 557 -4.61 -34.99 8.20
CA SER A 557 -4.08 -33.62 8.11
C SER A 557 -4.37 -32.99 6.76
N LEU A 558 -4.14 -33.71 5.66
CA LEU A 558 -4.43 -33.24 4.31
C LEU A 558 -5.93 -32.99 4.09
N MET A 559 -6.78 -33.84 4.66
CA MET A 559 -8.23 -33.70 4.59
C MET A 559 -8.71 -32.43 5.33
N SER A 560 -8.19 -32.18 6.53
CA SER A 560 -8.50 -30.97 7.29
C SER A 560 -8.04 -29.71 6.55
N ILE A 561 -6.87 -29.75 5.93
CA ILE A 561 -6.35 -28.63 5.12
C ILE A 561 -7.24 -28.40 3.89
N SER A 562 -7.66 -29.45 3.19
CA SER A 562 -8.60 -29.33 2.06
C SER A 562 -9.90 -28.62 2.48
N THR A 563 -10.51 -29.04 3.58
CA THR A 563 -11.72 -28.37 4.11
C THR A 563 -11.46 -26.91 4.47
N TYR A 564 -10.32 -26.61 5.10
CA TYR A 564 -9.89 -25.23 5.38
C TYR A 564 -9.79 -24.39 4.11
N VAL A 565 -9.07 -24.86 3.09
CA VAL A 565 -8.91 -24.16 1.81
C VAL A 565 -10.26 -23.93 1.14
N LYS A 566 -11.13 -24.95 1.17
CA LYS A 566 -12.49 -24.86 0.62
C LYS A 566 -13.28 -23.75 1.26
N ASN A 567 -13.24 -23.67 2.58
CA ASN A 567 -13.96 -22.67 3.34
C ASN A 567 -13.41 -21.28 2.99
N ILE A 568 -12.09 -21.05 3.08
CA ILE A 568 -11.48 -19.76 2.72
C ILE A 568 -11.83 -19.32 1.29
N GLN A 569 -11.78 -20.22 0.31
CA GLN A 569 -12.16 -19.91 -1.07
C GLN A 569 -13.62 -19.45 -1.17
N LYS A 570 -14.55 -20.16 -0.52
CA LYS A 570 -15.98 -19.80 -0.48
C LYS A 570 -16.19 -18.40 0.09
N ILE A 571 -15.43 -18.05 1.14
CA ILE A 571 -15.49 -16.72 1.76
C ILE A 571 -14.99 -15.65 0.79
N ASN A 572 -13.83 -15.87 0.16
CA ASN A 572 -13.25 -14.94 -0.81
C ASN A 572 -14.19 -14.71 -2.01
N TYR A 573 -14.82 -15.76 -2.55
CA TYR A 573 -15.81 -15.62 -3.61
C TYR A 573 -17.01 -14.79 -3.17
N ARG A 574 -17.53 -15.02 -1.97
CA ARG A 574 -18.67 -14.25 -1.44
C ARG A 574 -18.32 -12.78 -1.21
N LEU A 575 -17.13 -12.51 -0.68
CA LEU A 575 -16.63 -11.16 -0.47
C LEU A 575 -16.46 -10.41 -1.82
N ARG A 576 -15.87 -11.06 -2.82
CA ARG A 576 -15.75 -10.51 -4.18
C ARG A 576 -17.10 -10.21 -4.81
N ASP A 577 -18.06 -11.11 -4.68
CA ASP A 577 -19.43 -10.94 -5.18
C ASP A 577 -20.11 -9.71 -4.56
N LEU A 578 -20.02 -9.54 -3.23
CA LEU A 578 -20.61 -8.41 -2.51
C LEU A 578 -19.95 -7.06 -2.85
N LEU A 579 -18.67 -7.07 -3.21
CA LEU A 579 -17.90 -5.88 -3.57
C LEU A 579 -17.93 -5.59 -5.07
N ALA A 580 -18.32 -6.55 -5.92
CA ALA A 580 -18.27 -6.43 -7.37
C ALA A 580 -19.04 -5.21 -7.89
N GLU A 581 -20.23 -4.94 -7.33
CA GLU A 581 -21.04 -3.77 -7.66
C GLU A 581 -20.27 -2.46 -7.42
N ILE A 582 -19.70 -2.29 -6.22
CA ILE A 582 -18.96 -1.09 -5.82
C ILE A 582 -17.68 -0.93 -6.66
N VAL A 583 -16.96 -2.04 -6.86
CA VAL A 583 -15.73 -2.07 -7.67
C VAL A 583 -16.04 -1.69 -9.11
N SER A 584 -17.13 -2.23 -9.67
CA SER A 584 -17.60 -1.93 -11.02
C SER A 584 -18.00 -0.46 -11.16
N ASP A 585 -18.78 0.07 -10.22
CA ASP A 585 -19.21 1.47 -10.23
C ASP A 585 -18.01 2.42 -10.13
N MET A 586 -17.11 2.18 -9.18
CA MET A 586 -15.88 2.97 -9.04
C MET A 586 -15.03 2.91 -10.30
N LYS A 587 -14.87 1.73 -10.90
CA LYS A 587 -14.12 1.55 -12.15
C LYS A 587 -14.77 2.32 -13.29
N SER A 588 -16.07 2.13 -13.52
CA SER A 588 -16.83 2.81 -14.59
C SER A 588 -16.69 4.32 -14.48
N ASN A 589 -16.91 4.87 -13.28
CA ASN A 589 -16.84 6.31 -13.05
C ASN A 589 -15.42 6.86 -13.25
N MET A 590 -14.41 6.12 -12.84
CA MET A 590 -13.00 6.49 -12.98
C MET A 590 -12.50 6.40 -14.42
N THR A 591 -12.92 5.39 -15.18
CA THR A 591 -12.50 5.18 -16.57
C THR A 591 -13.29 5.99 -17.59
N PHE A 592 -14.55 6.31 -17.29
CA PHE A 592 -15.47 6.94 -18.24
C PHE A 592 -15.98 8.30 -17.77
N LEU A 593 -16.69 8.38 -16.64
CA LEU A 593 -17.33 9.64 -16.22
C LEU A 593 -16.34 10.75 -15.88
N ALA A 594 -15.29 10.46 -15.12
CA ALA A 594 -14.35 11.49 -14.67
C ALA A 594 -13.56 12.11 -15.85
N PRO A 595 -13.03 11.33 -16.81
CA PRO A 595 -12.44 11.87 -18.03
C PRO A 595 -13.46 12.66 -18.88
N LEU A 596 -14.68 12.15 -19.03
CA LEU A 596 -15.74 12.83 -19.81
C LEU A 596 -16.08 14.19 -19.21
N LEU A 597 -16.39 14.24 -17.92
CA LEU A 597 -16.72 15.49 -17.22
C LEU A 597 -15.55 16.47 -17.28
N SER A 598 -14.33 16.01 -17.05
CA SER A 598 -13.13 16.85 -17.14
C SER A 598 -12.94 17.43 -18.54
N GLY A 599 -13.18 16.63 -19.59
CA GLY A 599 -13.15 17.10 -20.98
C GLY A 599 -14.23 18.15 -21.26
N ILE A 600 -15.45 17.94 -20.76
CA ILE A 600 -16.54 18.93 -20.88
C ILE A 600 -16.16 20.24 -20.17
N VAL A 601 -15.59 20.18 -18.97
CA VAL A 601 -15.17 21.37 -18.23
C VAL A 601 -14.08 22.15 -18.97
N VAL A 602 -13.05 21.47 -19.45
CA VAL A 602 -11.97 22.10 -20.23
C VAL A 602 -12.53 22.71 -21.52
N GLY A 603 -13.47 22.00 -22.19
CA GLY A 603 -14.15 22.50 -23.39
C GLY A 603 -15.00 23.74 -23.11
N LEU A 604 -15.74 23.77 -21.98
CA LEU A 604 -16.50 24.94 -21.54
C LEU A 604 -15.57 26.12 -21.21
N ALA A 605 -14.44 25.87 -20.54
CA ALA A 605 -13.44 26.90 -20.27
C ALA A 605 -12.89 27.49 -21.57
N ALA A 606 -12.56 26.64 -22.55
CA ALA A 606 -12.11 27.08 -23.87
C ALA A 606 -13.20 27.85 -24.63
N MET A 607 -14.46 27.41 -24.56
CA MET A 607 -15.59 28.10 -25.18
C MET A 607 -15.81 29.49 -24.57
N ILE A 608 -15.80 29.62 -23.24
CA ILE A 608 -15.93 30.89 -22.54
C ILE A 608 -14.78 31.82 -22.93
N THR A 609 -13.54 31.30 -22.95
CA THR A 609 -12.35 32.05 -23.37
C THR A 609 -12.49 32.56 -24.81
N GLY A 610 -12.91 31.69 -25.74
CA GLY A 610 -13.08 32.05 -27.15
C GLY A 610 -14.18 33.08 -27.37
N ILE A 611 -15.30 32.99 -26.64
CA ILE A 611 -16.38 33.99 -26.68
C ILE A 611 -15.87 35.34 -26.18
N LEU A 612 -15.19 35.36 -25.03
CA LEU A 612 -14.66 36.59 -24.45
C LEU A 612 -13.54 37.20 -25.32
N ASN A 613 -12.77 36.38 -26.05
CA ASN A 613 -11.76 36.87 -27.01
C ASN A 613 -12.38 37.56 -28.24
N LYS A 614 -13.57 37.13 -28.67
CA LYS A 614 -14.29 37.70 -29.82
C LYS A 614 -15.16 38.90 -29.47
N LEU A 615 -15.48 39.05 -28.19
CA LEU A 615 -16.21 40.20 -27.68
C LEU A 615 -15.24 41.37 -27.56
N ASP A 616 -15.16 42.21 -28.59
CA ASP A 616 -14.43 43.47 -28.51
C ASP A 616 -15.20 44.43 -27.60
N LEU A 617 -14.79 44.46 -26.33
CA LEU A 617 -15.43 45.28 -25.28
C LEU A 617 -15.42 46.78 -25.63
N ASN A 618 -14.51 47.20 -26.51
CA ASN A 618 -14.37 48.58 -26.94
C ASN A 618 -15.46 48.99 -27.95
N GLU A 619 -15.86 48.11 -28.88
CA GLU A 619 -16.93 48.40 -29.85
C GLU A 619 -18.32 48.46 -29.19
N LEU A 620 -18.57 47.62 -28.18
CA LEU A 620 -19.82 47.60 -27.41
C LEU A 620 -19.99 48.84 -26.53
N SER A 621 -18.90 49.46 -26.07
CA SER A 621 -18.93 50.70 -25.28
C SER A 621 -19.30 51.95 -26.09
N ALA A 622 -19.03 51.92 -27.40
CA ALA A 622 -19.24 53.07 -28.30
C ALA A 622 -20.70 53.20 -28.80
N GLY A 623 -21.53 52.17 -28.63
CA GLY A 623 -22.87 52.08 -29.27
C GLY A 623 -24.09 52.35 -28.38
N SER A 624 -23.97 52.45 -27.05
CA SER A 624 -25.14 52.56 -26.17
C SER A 624 -25.04 53.72 -25.17
N GLY A 625 -25.63 54.86 -25.51
CA GLY A 625 -25.91 55.99 -24.61
C GLY A 625 -27.03 55.71 -23.60
N GLY A 626 -26.98 54.56 -22.91
CA GLY A 626 -27.95 54.14 -21.89
C GLY A 626 -27.30 54.08 -20.51
N VAL A 627 -27.90 54.77 -19.54
CA VAL A 627 -27.43 55.09 -18.18
C VAL A 627 -27.42 53.88 -17.23
N MET A 628 -26.99 52.69 -17.68
CA MET A 628 -26.77 51.55 -16.78
C MET A 628 -25.64 50.65 -17.24
N ASN A 629 -24.44 50.95 -16.74
CA ASN A 629 -23.35 50.06 -16.29
C ASN A 629 -23.04 48.74 -17.02
N PHE A 630 -23.35 48.59 -18.30
CA PHE A 630 -22.91 47.44 -19.10
C PHE A 630 -21.38 47.36 -19.15
N ALA A 631 -20.71 48.51 -19.20
CA ALA A 631 -19.26 48.61 -19.07
C ALA A 631 -18.73 48.01 -17.75
N THR A 632 -19.40 48.24 -16.61
CA THR A 632 -18.97 47.67 -15.32
C THR A 632 -19.25 46.18 -15.20
N ILE A 633 -20.30 45.66 -15.84
CA ILE A 633 -20.52 44.20 -15.94
C ILE A 633 -19.44 43.57 -16.81
N LEU A 634 -19.00 44.25 -17.87
CA LEU A 634 -17.95 43.75 -18.77
C LEU A 634 -16.54 43.84 -18.19
N THR A 635 -16.25 44.84 -17.33
CA THR A 635 -14.99 44.88 -16.56
C THR A 635 -14.86 43.76 -15.53
N ILE A 636 -15.98 43.16 -15.10
CA ILE A 636 -15.95 41.97 -14.23
C ILE A 636 -15.41 40.76 -15.00
N PHE A 637 -15.54 40.70 -16.34
CA PHE A 637 -15.06 39.59 -17.16
C PHE A 637 -13.76 39.94 -17.90
N ASP A 638 -12.75 40.41 -17.16
CA ASP A 638 -11.42 40.64 -17.73
C ASP A 638 -10.71 39.30 -18.00
N LEU A 639 -10.42 39.06 -19.27
CA LEU A 639 -9.78 37.85 -19.77
C LEU A 639 -8.36 37.68 -19.22
N THR A 640 -7.67 38.77 -18.87
CA THR A 640 -6.31 38.71 -18.30
C THR A 640 -6.27 38.13 -16.89
N ASN A 641 -7.39 38.21 -16.17
CA ASN A 641 -7.55 37.70 -14.81
C ASN A 641 -8.13 36.28 -14.77
N MET A 642 -8.64 35.78 -15.90
CA MET A 642 -9.17 34.42 -15.99
C MET A 642 -8.04 33.38 -16.07
N ILE A 643 -8.24 32.23 -15.42
CA ILE A 643 -7.32 31.11 -15.52
C ILE A 643 -7.23 30.64 -16.97
N PRO A 644 -6.04 30.62 -17.59
CA PRO A 644 -5.90 30.12 -18.94
C PRO A 644 -6.30 28.64 -19.03
N PRO A 645 -7.13 28.24 -20.01
CA PRO A 645 -7.56 26.86 -20.20
C PRO A 645 -6.39 25.86 -20.28
N TYR A 646 -5.24 26.29 -20.81
CA TYR A 646 -3.99 25.52 -20.85
C TYR A 646 -3.56 24.98 -19.47
N TYR A 647 -3.45 25.86 -18.46
CA TYR A 647 -3.02 25.44 -17.11
C TYR A 647 -4.12 24.66 -16.39
N LEU A 648 -5.38 24.99 -16.66
CA LEU A 648 -6.54 24.27 -16.12
C LEU A 648 -6.55 22.82 -16.62
N GLN A 649 -6.32 22.59 -17.91
CA GLN A 649 -6.27 21.26 -18.50
C GLN A 649 -5.12 20.40 -17.92
N ILE A 650 -3.92 20.98 -17.76
CA ILE A 650 -2.79 20.28 -17.12
C ILE A 650 -3.13 19.94 -15.67
N SER A 651 -3.68 20.90 -14.91
CA SER A 651 -4.04 20.71 -13.50
C SER A 651 -5.08 19.60 -13.31
N ILE A 652 -6.11 19.57 -14.16
CA ILE A 652 -7.17 18.56 -14.11
C ILE A 652 -6.65 17.20 -14.59
N GLY A 653 -5.82 17.17 -15.62
CA GLY A 653 -5.27 15.92 -16.14
C GLY A 653 -4.35 15.22 -15.14
N ILE A 654 -3.45 15.95 -14.47
CA ILE A 654 -2.61 15.39 -13.40
C ILE A 654 -3.48 14.92 -12.23
N TYR A 655 -4.48 15.70 -11.86
CA TYR A 655 -5.42 15.36 -10.79
C TYR A 655 -6.14 14.02 -11.06
N LEU A 656 -6.68 13.85 -12.27
CA LEU A 656 -7.34 12.60 -12.65
C LEU A 656 -6.37 11.41 -12.55
N ILE A 657 -5.14 11.55 -13.03
CA ILE A 657 -4.12 10.50 -12.92
C ILE A 657 -3.86 10.16 -11.45
N GLN A 658 -3.68 11.14 -10.58
CA GLN A 658 -3.44 10.91 -9.15
C GLN A 658 -4.60 10.18 -8.48
N ILE A 659 -5.84 10.59 -8.76
CA ILE A 659 -7.04 9.94 -8.21
C ILE A 659 -7.17 8.52 -8.75
N ILE A 660 -6.90 8.29 -10.05
CA ILE A 660 -6.90 6.95 -10.63
C ILE A 660 -5.91 6.04 -9.89
N PHE A 661 -4.70 6.53 -9.62
CA PHE A 661 -3.69 5.76 -8.88
C PHE A 661 -4.13 5.41 -7.46
N ILE A 662 -4.74 6.37 -6.76
CA ILE A 662 -5.21 6.15 -5.39
C ILE A 662 -6.36 5.14 -5.40
N LEU A 663 -7.39 5.36 -6.21
CA LEU A 663 -8.59 4.53 -6.27
C LEU A 663 -8.30 3.13 -6.80
N THR A 664 -7.46 2.96 -7.83
CA THR A 664 -7.02 1.63 -8.28
C THR A 664 -6.30 0.89 -7.15
N GLY A 665 -5.43 1.58 -6.40
CA GLY A 665 -4.81 1.02 -5.21
C GLY A 665 -5.82 0.55 -4.16
N THR A 666 -6.86 1.35 -3.92
CA THR A 666 -7.97 0.99 -3.03
C THR A 666 -8.70 -0.26 -3.53
N LEU A 667 -9.07 -0.28 -4.80
CA LEU A 667 -9.83 -1.37 -5.42
C LEU A 667 -9.06 -2.69 -5.37
N VAL A 668 -7.77 -2.68 -5.71
CA VAL A 668 -6.91 -3.86 -5.60
C VAL A 668 -6.83 -4.34 -4.15
N THR A 669 -6.66 -3.41 -3.19
CA THR A 669 -6.51 -3.79 -1.78
C THR A 669 -7.81 -4.33 -1.19
N VAL A 670 -8.95 -3.83 -1.65
CA VAL A 670 -10.28 -4.31 -1.23
C VAL A 670 -10.56 -5.70 -1.82
N ASP A 671 -10.28 -5.92 -3.11
CA ASP A 671 -10.51 -7.18 -3.83
C ASP A 671 -9.53 -8.29 -3.38
N SER A 672 -8.23 -8.04 -3.49
CA SER A 672 -7.18 -9.07 -3.32
C SER A 672 -6.34 -8.92 -2.04
N GLY A 673 -6.43 -7.79 -1.33
CA GLY A 673 -5.55 -7.47 -0.19
C GLY A 673 -4.32 -6.66 -0.62
N GLU A 674 -3.41 -6.39 0.32
CA GLU A 674 -2.24 -5.54 0.03
C GLU A 674 -1.28 -6.28 -0.92
N ASP A 675 -1.39 -5.95 -2.21
CA ASP A 675 -0.66 -6.60 -3.29
C ASP A 675 0.02 -5.56 -4.19
N LYS A 676 1.34 -5.43 -4.03
CA LYS A 676 2.12 -4.45 -4.78
C LYS A 676 2.20 -4.78 -6.27
N LEU A 677 2.26 -6.07 -6.63
CA LEU A 677 2.36 -6.49 -8.03
C LEU A 677 1.03 -6.23 -8.73
N GLU A 678 -0.08 -6.70 -8.14
CA GLU A 678 -1.40 -6.55 -8.72
C GLU A 678 -1.82 -5.08 -8.79
N LYS A 679 -1.47 -4.28 -7.77
CA LYS A 679 -1.69 -2.83 -7.79
C LYS A 679 -0.96 -2.18 -8.95
N THR A 680 0.31 -2.51 -9.15
CA THR A 680 1.10 -1.96 -10.26
C THR A 680 0.51 -2.38 -11.61
N ASN A 681 0.04 -3.63 -11.75
CA ASN A 681 -0.50 -4.13 -13.01
C ASN A 681 -1.88 -3.56 -13.39
N LYS A 682 -2.75 -3.32 -12.39
CA LYS A 682 -4.10 -2.79 -12.61
C LYS A 682 -4.13 -1.26 -12.77
N THR A 683 -3.06 -0.55 -12.38
CA THR A 683 -2.92 0.92 -12.50
C THR A 683 -2.41 1.28 -13.88
#